data_AF-A5G716-F1
#
_entry.id   AF-A5G716-F1
#
_cell.length_a   1.000
_cell.length_b   1.000
_cell.length_c   1.000
_cell.angle_alpha   90.00
_cell.angle_beta   90.00
_cell.angle_gamma   90.00
#
_symmetry.space_group_name_H-M   'P 1'
#
loop_
_entity.id
_entity.type
_entity.pdbx_description
1 polymer ?
#
loop_
_entity_poly.entity_id
_entity_poly.type
_entity_poly.pdbx_seq_one_letter_code
_entity_poly.pdbx_strand_id
1 'polypeptide(L)'
;MKRSVVYQLLAAILVVLFPVGVLAVDPPHDPSNGYTCSTCHTIQETLGSAGLINVCLTCHRPGIAKGGKKPFTPVDAADPFHTFPTVRTGVLYQTSHNWVGSDNLPAAGALPPLSQALNSGASGPLMTVGTIACSRCHNPHLQIFRPFLRMANDRDQMCLDCHRVRNTIDHTVGTHPVNFNYTSAASLVKIKPAEFNNPPLNSNPSNPTSAMKLAGGTVLCTTCHGVHYADSDSSTFDGYSTYNKLKPSAGYLLRTDLRGATAAAPNICTNCHIKQNHNGRSQNVQCADCHAGHVDLADGTVANTYLVRRYMNVSTASGSVRNRKVLFQYTSVTAGNYKDANGTGVCQACHAVPTGGSYPSEHSLATAPAGVCNGCHFHNNPTGAFSAVAGGCTSCHGYPPKSNTPAGPDGYAAAYSTRPSFSDESRTPHASHAGGAPNSYACNECHKGNTHNSGTFQDVFMDKSGIVAGPGAAYDPAARSCNTVYCHSNGAPRGGTLTYQTVVWPNGKGTIAGVVGECGMCHEALPTSNVHGKHLSRGYGCISCHAATVASNTTISDMTRHVDGVKTVVFSTADPLTSATVWNEAAATCTGGKCHSDGSGGAPLTAPNWLNAASGACGSCHAAVPATNAHNAHFTTPYGPNFGTLYPSVCQNCHVYTTDTAPTHVNGTVDAVAGAGSACANCHPAAIPPWTIATRLVCTSCHAALPSVLPNGVAAPYKANFGVTGHGRFPASNQCTSCHDQDSPHISGKLGGYKRLSLPDDNSLCASCHNDAGKVPTPARQKMVSHVLVKGGAAVSDCKSCHDIHGTTNLSMVKTSINGKVISFTSLSSGFVKTVPPFDGLCQACHTATNHYRAGQAPDGHPTGFCLSCHNHKAAFAFQPSGACDTCHGYPPASVGFVGTHGNYSSARAEDYPGGGGAHLFPRHVKKTARPSEGWANCAQCHSHGSLSPATHTMVLPVTPSRITIDVADRYKFNPLLQLGPGWYSGILLDGGANATGSCTNVKCHFKPSKKWSTVK
;
A
#
# COMPACT_ATOMS: atom_id res chain seq x y z
N MET A 1 -50.77 -69.50 -44.47
CA MET A 1 -50.46 -69.63 -43.03
C MET A 1 -51.75 -69.46 -42.22
N LYS A 2 -52.01 -70.34 -41.25
CA LYS A 2 -53.25 -70.34 -40.45
C LYS A 2 -53.27 -69.15 -39.49
N ARG A 3 -54.43 -68.50 -39.33
CA ARG A 3 -54.64 -67.29 -38.49
C ARG A 3 -54.09 -67.40 -37.07
N SER A 4 -54.02 -68.60 -36.49
CA SER A 4 -53.45 -68.85 -35.15
C SER A 4 -51.96 -68.52 -35.04
N VAL A 5 -51.17 -68.73 -36.10
CA VAL A 5 -49.74 -68.41 -36.11
C VAL A 5 -49.52 -66.89 -36.18
N VAL A 6 -50.40 -66.20 -36.90
CA VAL A 6 -50.37 -64.73 -37.00
C VAL A 6 -50.79 -64.08 -35.68
N TYR A 7 -51.78 -64.64 -34.96
CA TYR A 7 -52.16 -64.14 -33.63
C TYR A 7 -51.08 -64.40 -32.57
N GLN A 8 -50.38 -65.54 -32.60
CA GLN A 8 -49.27 -65.78 -31.68
C GLN A 8 -48.03 -64.94 -32.00
N LEU A 9 -47.73 -64.72 -33.28
CA LEU A 9 -46.67 -63.80 -33.70
C LEU A 9 -47.04 -62.35 -33.37
N LEU A 10 -48.29 -61.92 -33.55
CA LEU A 10 -48.73 -60.58 -33.17
C LEU A 10 -48.75 -60.39 -31.65
N ALA A 11 -49.14 -61.40 -30.87
CA ALA A 11 -49.08 -61.34 -29.40
C ALA A 11 -47.62 -61.31 -28.90
N ALA A 12 -46.73 -62.10 -29.50
CA ALA A 12 -45.30 -62.06 -29.20
C ALA A 12 -44.67 -60.71 -29.61
N ILE A 13 -45.06 -60.17 -30.77
CA ILE A 13 -44.63 -58.84 -31.22
C ILE A 13 -45.22 -57.74 -30.32
N LEU A 14 -46.46 -57.87 -29.83
CA LEU A 14 -47.04 -56.89 -28.90
C LEU A 14 -46.32 -56.92 -27.54
N VAL A 15 -45.93 -58.10 -27.05
CA VAL A 15 -45.14 -58.25 -25.81
C VAL A 15 -43.71 -57.74 -25.98
N VAL A 16 -43.13 -57.83 -27.18
CA VAL A 16 -41.81 -57.27 -27.52
C VAL A 16 -41.87 -55.76 -27.82
N LEU A 17 -43.02 -55.25 -28.27
CA LEU A 17 -43.25 -53.83 -28.59
C LEU A 17 -43.90 -53.03 -27.46
N PHE A 18 -44.22 -53.64 -26.31
CA PHE A 18 -44.42 -52.85 -25.10
C PHE A 18 -43.06 -52.24 -24.75
N PRO A 19 -42.87 -50.92 -24.87
CA PRO A 19 -41.77 -50.31 -24.15
C PRO A 19 -42.09 -50.61 -22.68
N VAL A 20 -41.32 -51.50 -22.06
CA VAL A 20 -41.09 -51.37 -20.63
C VAL A 20 -40.61 -49.93 -20.48
N GLY A 21 -41.53 -49.06 -20.05
CA GLY A 21 -41.21 -47.69 -19.74
C GLY A 21 -40.20 -47.77 -18.61
N VAL A 22 -38.92 -47.74 -18.95
CA VAL A 22 -37.87 -47.57 -17.96
C VAL A 22 -38.01 -46.13 -17.51
N LEU A 23 -38.84 -45.94 -16.48
CA LEU A 23 -39.01 -44.70 -15.74
C LEU A 23 -37.68 -44.36 -15.07
N ALA A 24 -36.77 -43.75 -15.82
CA ALA A 24 -35.62 -43.04 -15.28
C ALA A 24 -35.56 -41.67 -15.97
N VAL A 25 -36.41 -40.75 -15.51
CA VAL A 25 -36.44 -39.34 -15.97
C VAL A 25 -35.85 -38.40 -14.90
N ASP A 26 -35.07 -38.93 -13.95
CA ASP A 26 -34.32 -38.07 -13.03
C ASP A 26 -32.84 -37.96 -13.45
N PRO A 27 -32.18 -36.80 -13.19
CA PRO A 27 -30.75 -36.61 -13.40
C PRO A 27 -29.93 -37.77 -12.79
N PRO A 28 -28.70 -38.08 -13.24
CA PRO A 28 -27.84 -37.28 -14.10
C PRO A 28 -28.06 -37.50 -15.62
N HIS A 29 -29.03 -38.32 -16.03
CA HIS A 29 -29.28 -38.64 -17.44
C HIS A 29 -29.86 -37.43 -18.19
N ASP A 30 -29.04 -36.78 -19.02
CA ASP A 30 -29.43 -35.60 -19.80
C ASP A 30 -28.74 -35.65 -21.18
N PRO A 31 -29.48 -35.93 -22.26
CA PRO A 31 -28.92 -36.06 -23.61
C PRO A 31 -28.15 -34.82 -24.08
N SER A 32 -28.45 -33.63 -23.56
CA SER A 32 -27.76 -32.38 -23.94
C SER A 32 -26.31 -32.29 -23.46
N ASN A 33 -25.87 -33.22 -22.59
CA ASN A 33 -24.56 -33.19 -21.96
C ASN A 33 -23.73 -34.48 -22.15
N GLY A 34 -24.24 -35.44 -22.93
CA GLY A 34 -23.55 -36.71 -23.25
C GLY A 34 -23.76 -37.84 -22.24
N TYR A 35 -24.41 -37.59 -21.10
CA TYR A 35 -24.77 -38.62 -20.12
C TYR A 35 -26.16 -39.18 -20.44
N THR A 36 -26.23 -40.14 -21.35
CA THR A 36 -27.45 -40.94 -21.60
C THR A 36 -27.39 -42.25 -20.81
N CYS A 37 -28.54 -42.92 -20.66
CA CYS A 37 -28.58 -44.28 -20.12
C CYS A 37 -27.63 -45.20 -20.90
N SER A 38 -27.58 -45.07 -22.24
CA SER A 38 -26.69 -45.84 -23.10
C SER A 38 -25.21 -45.56 -22.85
N THR A 39 -24.79 -44.30 -22.65
CA THR A 39 -23.38 -43.97 -22.35
C THR A 39 -22.91 -44.65 -21.07
N CYS A 40 -23.73 -44.65 -20.02
CA CYS A 40 -23.39 -45.30 -18.75
C CYS A 40 -23.35 -46.84 -18.90
N HIS A 41 -24.39 -47.44 -19.47
CA HIS A 41 -24.50 -48.91 -19.58
C HIS A 41 -23.51 -49.52 -20.60
N THR A 42 -23.14 -48.82 -21.68
CA THR A 42 -22.12 -49.31 -22.63
C THR A 42 -20.73 -49.39 -21.98
N ILE A 43 -20.38 -48.42 -21.13
CA ILE A 43 -19.13 -48.46 -20.35
C ILE A 43 -19.15 -49.65 -19.38
N GLN A 44 -20.30 -49.97 -18.78
CA GLN A 44 -20.45 -51.13 -17.90
C GLN A 44 -20.25 -52.45 -18.65
N GLU A 45 -20.83 -52.61 -19.84
CA GLU A 45 -20.67 -53.81 -20.67
C GLU A 45 -19.22 -54.01 -21.12
N THR A 46 -18.52 -52.93 -21.44
CA THR A 46 -17.13 -52.99 -21.94
C THR A 46 -16.13 -53.40 -20.86
N LEU A 47 -16.34 -52.97 -19.61
CA LEU A 47 -15.39 -53.22 -18.52
C LEU A 47 -15.69 -54.50 -17.72
N GLY A 48 -16.81 -55.18 -17.99
CA GLY A 48 -17.22 -56.40 -17.30
C GLY A 48 -17.42 -56.22 -15.77
N SER A 49 -17.46 -57.34 -15.03
CA SER A 49 -17.67 -57.33 -13.57
C SER A 49 -16.54 -56.64 -12.78
N ALA A 50 -15.32 -56.59 -13.31
CA ALA A 50 -14.17 -55.94 -12.69
C ALA A 50 -14.19 -54.40 -12.79
N GLY A 51 -14.86 -53.84 -13.81
CA GLY A 51 -14.96 -52.39 -14.02
C GLY A 51 -16.05 -51.65 -13.25
N LEU A 52 -16.94 -52.39 -12.58
CA LEU A 52 -18.12 -51.84 -11.91
C LEU A 52 -17.80 -51.16 -10.58
N ILE A 53 -16.65 -51.46 -9.97
CA ILE A 53 -16.35 -51.00 -8.60
C ILE A 53 -16.31 -49.47 -8.55
N ASN A 54 -15.88 -48.75 -9.61
CA ASN A 54 -15.98 -47.28 -9.66
C ASN A 54 -16.11 -46.69 -11.07
N VAL A 55 -17.06 -47.21 -11.85
CA VAL A 55 -17.40 -46.65 -13.18
C VAL A 55 -17.66 -45.13 -13.15
N CYS A 56 -18.09 -44.58 -12.01
CA CYS A 56 -18.31 -43.15 -11.78
C CYS A 56 -17.08 -42.28 -12.06
N LEU A 57 -15.86 -42.80 -11.84
CA LEU A 57 -14.61 -42.06 -12.06
C LEU A 57 -14.33 -41.78 -13.55
N THR A 58 -14.98 -42.49 -14.47
CA THR A 58 -14.85 -42.21 -15.91
C THR A 58 -15.47 -40.86 -16.29
N CYS A 59 -16.50 -40.44 -15.54
CA CYS A 59 -17.23 -39.19 -15.71
C CYS A 59 -16.80 -38.11 -14.70
N HIS A 60 -16.48 -38.51 -13.47
CA HIS A 60 -16.00 -37.64 -12.39
C HIS A 60 -14.50 -37.46 -12.43
N ARG A 61 -13.90 -37.19 -13.58
CA ARG A 61 -12.46 -36.88 -13.70
C ARG A 61 -12.26 -35.51 -14.33
N PRO A 62 -11.13 -34.82 -14.04
CA PRO A 62 -10.83 -33.53 -14.65
C PRO A 62 -10.93 -33.60 -16.17
N GLY A 63 -11.53 -32.58 -16.80
CA GLY A 63 -11.65 -32.47 -18.26
C GLY A 63 -12.94 -33.06 -18.86
N ILE A 64 -13.80 -33.74 -18.09
CA ILE A 64 -15.10 -34.23 -18.58
C ILE A 64 -16.22 -33.19 -18.34
N ALA A 65 -17.09 -32.97 -19.32
CA ALA A 65 -18.18 -31.99 -19.24
C ALA A 65 -19.18 -32.30 -18.10
N LYS A 66 -19.57 -31.28 -17.31
CA LYS A 66 -20.43 -31.35 -16.10
C LYS A 66 -19.90 -32.26 -14.96
N GLY A 67 -19.56 -33.54 -15.20
CA GLY A 67 -18.99 -34.45 -14.18
C GLY A 67 -17.61 -34.03 -13.69
N GLY A 68 -16.75 -33.50 -14.58
CA GLY A 68 -15.44 -32.97 -14.23
C GLY A 68 -15.45 -31.66 -13.44
N LYS A 69 -16.64 -31.05 -13.20
CA LYS A 69 -16.80 -29.95 -12.23
C LYS A 69 -16.80 -30.46 -10.78
N LYS A 70 -16.93 -31.77 -10.57
CA LYS A 70 -16.82 -32.45 -9.28
C LYS A 70 -15.89 -33.65 -9.44
N PRO A 71 -14.59 -33.40 -9.70
CA PRO A 71 -13.68 -34.47 -10.03
C PRO A 71 -13.30 -35.27 -8.77
N PHE A 72 -13.04 -36.54 -9.01
CA PHE A 72 -12.38 -37.48 -8.13
C PHE A 72 -11.37 -38.27 -8.97
N THR A 73 -10.24 -38.56 -8.36
CA THR A 73 -9.18 -39.38 -8.93
C THR A 73 -8.89 -40.53 -7.97
N PRO A 74 -8.30 -41.65 -8.44
CA PRO A 74 -8.00 -42.77 -7.55
C PRO A 74 -7.12 -42.40 -6.33
N VAL A 75 -6.31 -41.34 -6.42
CA VAL A 75 -5.47 -40.87 -5.30
C VAL A 75 -6.27 -40.15 -4.21
N ASP A 76 -7.52 -39.77 -4.49
CA ASP A 76 -8.40 -39.11 -3.53
C ASP A 76 -8.98 -40.06 -2.49
N ALA A 77 -8.97 -41.38 -2.77
CA ALA A 77 -9.46 -42.39 -1.85
C ALA A 77 -8.56 -42.46 -0.61
N ALA A 78 -9.16 -42.28 0.56
CA ALA A 78 -8.53 -42.36 1.86
C ALA A 78 -7.91 -43.73 2.13
N ASP A 79 -6.70 -43.71 2.68
CA ASP A 79 -5.91 -44.88 3.08
C ASP A 79 -5.07 -44.60 4.35
N PRO A 80 -5.68 -44.18 5.47
CA PRO A 80 -4.96 -43.92 6.72
C PRO A 80 -4.39 -45.20 7.37
N PHE A 81 -4.81 -46.38 6.88
CA PHE A 81 -4.40 -47.69 7.39
C PHE A 81 -3.49 -48.47 6.43
N HIS A 82 -3.08 -47.87 5.31
CA HIS A 82 -2.20 -48.49 4.32
C HIS A 82 -2.70 -49.85 3.79
N THR A 83 -4.01 -49.97 3.58
CA THR A 83 -4.67 -51.17 3.06
C THR A 83 -4.96 -51.08 1.57
N PHE A 84 -4.51 -50.01 0.90
CA PHE A 84 -4.70 -49.85 -0.53
C PHE A 84 -3.84 -50.85 -1.34
N PRO A 85 -4.41 -51.54 -2.34
CA PRO A 85 -3.75 -52.68 -3.00
C PRO A 85 -2.57 -52.33 -3.92
N THR A 86 -2.21 -51.05 -4.11
CA THR A 86 -1.10 -50.62 -4.99
C THR A 86 -0.22 -49.56 -4.34
N VAL A 87 1.11 -49.64 -4.51
CA VAL A 87 2.07 -48.62 -4.05
C VAL A 87 1.75 -47.27 -4.70
N ARG A 88 1.44 -46.26 -3.89
CA ARG A 88 1.20 -44.89 -4.37
C ARG A 88 2.48 -44.05 -4.21
N THR A 89 3.15 -43.72 -5.32
CA THR A 89 4.31 -42.80 -5.34
C THR A 89 3.87 -41.39 -5.71
N GLY A 90 4.14 -40.37 -4.87
CA GLY A 90 3.84 -38.96 -5.14
C GLY A 90 2.72 -38.37 -4.28
N VAL A 91 2.53 -37.04 -4.36
CA VAL A 91 1.67 -36.22 -3.47
C VAL A 91 0.25 -36.81 -3.34
N LEU A 92 -0.07 -37.30 -2.14
CA LEU A 92 -1.30 -38.02 -1.80
C LEU A 92 -2.43 -37.03 -1.47
N TYR A 93 -3.46 -36.95 -2.30
CA TYR A 93 -4.64 -36.10 -2.06
C TYR A 93 -5.80 -36.87 -1.41
N GLN A 94 -5.52 -37.71 -0.40
CA GLN A 94 -6.49 -38.59 0.30
C GLN A 94 -7.65 -37.82 0.98
N THR A 95 -8.54 -37.25 0.19
CA THR A 95 -9.51 -36.22 0.57
C THR A 95 -10.94 -36.72 0.55
N SER A 96 -11.15 -38.01 0.32
CA SER A 96 -12.49 -38.58 0.23
C SER A 96 -12.50 -40.02 0.73
N HIS A 97 -13.64 -40.51 1.21
CA HIS A 97 -13.79 -41.85 1.80
C HIS A 97 -13.24 -42.95 0.90
N ASN A 98 -12.74 -44.08 1.42
CA ASN A 98 -12.27 -45.15 0.53
C ASN A 98 -13.43 -45.74 -0.31
N TRP A 99 -13.25 -45.90 -1.62
CA TRP A 99 -14.24 -46.51 -2.54
C TRP A 99 -13.68 -47.66 -3.38
N VAL A 100 -12.55 -48.26 -3.03
CA VAL A 100 -11.99 -49.42 -3.75
C VAL A 100 -11.54 -50.56 -2.83
N GLY A 101 -11.91 -50.50 -1.55
CA GLY A 101 -11.53 -51.49 -0.52
C GLY A 101 -12.66 -52.44 -0.12
N SER A 102 -12.33 -53.38 0.78
CA SER A 102 -13.31 -54.23 1.49
C SER A 102 -14.27 -53.37 2.32
N ASP A 103 -15.55 -53.75 2.38
CA ASP A 103 -16.53 -53.14 3.30
C ASP A 103 -16.37 -53.64 4.77
N ASN A 104 -15.57 -54.69 4.97
CA ASN A 104 -15.13 -55.16 6.27
C ASN A 104 -13.67 -54.76 6.51
N LEU A 105 -13.44 -53.80 7.40
CA LEU A 105 -12.11 -53.35 7.82
C LEU A 105 -12.10 -53.04 9.33
N PRO A 106 -11.75 -54.01 10.18
CA PRO A 106 -11.76 -53.85 11.64
C PRO A 106 -10.91 -52.68 12.14
N ALA A 107 -9.77 -52.40 11.52
CA ALA A 107 -8.93 -51.26 11.89
C ALA A 107 -9.62 -49.89 11.72
N ALA A 108 -10.48 -49.76 10.70
CA ALA A 108 -11.34 -48.59 10.51
C ALA A 108 -12.63 -48.66 11.32
N GLY A 109 -12.83 -49.69 12.14
CA GLY A 109 -14.10 -49.97 12.80
C GLY A 109 -15.24 -50.14 11.81
N ALA A 110 -14.98 -50.72 10.63
CA ALA A 110 -15.96 -50.92 9.58
C ALA A 110 -16.37 -52.40 9.51
N LEU A 111 -17.67 -52.64 9.46
CA LEU A 111 -18.29 -53.93 9.21
C LEU A 111 -19.20 -53.84 7.98
N PRO A 112 -19.53 -54.97 7.32
CA PRO A 112 -20.50 -54.97 6.24
C PRO A 112 -21.82 -54.32 6.68
N PRO A 113 -22.43 -53.46 5.83
CA PRO A 113 -23.70 -52.80 6.15
C PRO A 113 -24.82 -53.83 6.30
N LEU A 114 -25.78 -53.55 7.17
CA LEU A 114 -26.97 -54.38 7.38
C LEU A 114 -28.18 -53.85 6.60
N SER A 115 -28.22 -52.55 6.30
CA SER A 115 -29.33 -51.93 5.59
C SER A 115 -29.50 -52.55 4.20
N GLN A 116 -30.72 -52.97 3.89
CA GLN A 116 -31.09 -53.47 2.58
C GLN A 116 -30.84 -52.40 1.49
N ALA A 117 -31.01 -51.11 1.82
CA ALA A 117 -30.76 -50.02 0.89
C ALA A 117 -29.30 -49.95 0.42
N LEU A 118 -28.33 -50.32 1.27
CA LEU A 118 -26.90 -50.33 0.92
C LEU A 118 -26.45 -51.67 0.29
N ASN A 119 -27.27 -52.72 0.38
CA ASN A 119 -26.96 -54.06 -0.12
C ASN A 119 -27.73 -54.49 -1.36
N SER A 120 -28.84 -53.83 -1.71
CA SER A 120 -29.69 -54.21 -2.83
C SER A 120 -30.00 -53.04 -3.79
N GLY A 121 -30.12 -53.39 -5.08
CA GLY A 121 -30.62 -52.52 -6.14
C GLY A 121 -32.01 -52.94 -6.60
N ALA A 122 -32.53 -52.29 -7.65
CA ALA A 122 -33.89 -52.50 -8.16
C ALA A 122 -34.18 -53.95 -8.67
N SER A 123 -33.16 -54.75 -8.92
CA SER A 123 -33.26 -56.09 -9.52
C SER A 123 -32.53 -57.21 -8.75
N GLY A 124 -32.10 -56.96 -7.50
CA GLY A 124 -31.39 -57.95 -6.67
C GLY A 124 -30.26 -57.36 -5.82
N PRO A 125 -29.40 -58.20 -5.20
CA PRO A 125 -28.21 -57.73 -4.48
C PRO A 125 -27.30 -56.87 -5.37
N LEU A 126 -26.66 -55.85 -4.79
CA LEU A 126 -25.69 -55.05 -5.53
C LEU A 126 -24.47 -55.90 -5.92
N MET A 127 -23.93 -55.71 -7.13
CA MET A 127 -22.71 -56.39 -7.57
C MET A 127 -21.45 -56.00 -6.76
N THR A 128 -21.55 -54.98 -5.91
CA THR A 128 -20.48 -54.49 -5.04
C THR A 128 -20.54 -55.09 -3.62
N VAL A 129 -21.39 -56.09 -3.35
CA VAL A 129 -21.42 -56.82 -2.06
C VAL A 129 -20.01 -57.29 -1.65
N GLY A 130 -19.57 -56.98 -0.44
CA GLY A 130 -18.21 -57.26 0.06
C GLY A 130 -17.15 -56.19 -0.26
N THR A 131 -17.51 -55.15 -1.04
CA THR A 131 -16.62 -54.04 -1.37
C THR A 131 -17.31 -52.69 -1.18
N ILE A 132 -16.51 -51.64 -0.98
CA ILE A 132 -16.94 -50.24 -0.99
C ILE A 132 -16.75 -49.69 -2.39
N ALA A 133 -17.77 -48.96 -2.88
CA ALA A 133 -17.83 -48.36 -4.21
C ALA A 133 -18.71 -47.11 -4.14
N CYS A 134 -18.58 -46.16 -5.08
CA CYS A 134 -19.47 -44.98 -5.12
C CYS A 134 -20.96 -45.38 -5.13
N SER A 135 -21.29 -46.46 -5.86
CA SER A 135 -22.64 -46.98 -5.99
C SER A 135 -23.18 -47.67 -4.73
N ARG A 136 -22.37 -47.90 -3.69
CA ARG A 136 -22.85 -48.36 -2.38
C ARG A 136 -23.53 -47.24 -1.60
N CYS A 137 -23.01 -46.02 -1.72
CA CYS A 137 -23.56 -44.86 -1.04
C CYS A 137 -24.57 -44.12 -1.93
N HIS A 138 -24.33 -44.12 -3.24
CA HIS A 138 -25.13 -43.38 -4.20
C HIS A 138 -26.03 -44.29 -5.06
N ASN A 139 -27.28 -43.88 -5.26
CA ASN A 139 -28.22 -44.44 -6.21
C ASN A 139 -28.19 -43.64 -7.53
N PRO A 140 -27.51 -44.12 -8.57
CA PRO A 140 -27.43 -43.39 -9.84
C PRO A 140 -28.76 -43.33 -10.60
N HIS A 141 -29.76 -44.13 -10.21
CA HIS A 141 -31.05 -44.21 -10.89
C HIS A 141 -32.17 -43.43 -10.19
N LEU A 142 -31.93 -42.88 -8.99
CA LEU A 142 -32.99 -42.29 -8.18
C LEU A 142 -32.45 -41.22 -7.20
N GLN A 143 -33.05 -40.02 -7.21
CA GLN A 143 -32.60 -38.87 -6.41
C GLN A 143 -33.53 -38.50 -5.25
N ILE A 144 -34.10 -39.47 -4.54
CA ILE A 144 -34.97 -39.21 -3.38
C ILE A 144 -34.20 -38.48 -2.27
N PHE A 145 -32.99 -38.94 -1.96
CA PHE A 145 -32.10 -38.31 -0.98
C PHE A 145 -30.96 -37.62 -1.73
N ARG A 146 -30.76 -36.31 -1.52
CA ARG A 146 -29.74 -35.55 -2.27
C ARG A 146 -28.38 -35.58 -1.56
N PRO A 147 -27.25 -35.69 -2.29
CA PRO A 147 -27.14 -35.94 -3.72
C PRO A 147 -27.10 -37.45 -4.02
N PHE A 148 -28.21 -37.99 -4.53
CA PHE A 148 -28.32 -39.40 -4.95
C PHE A 148 -28.01 -40.41 -3.84
N LEU A 149 -28.24 -40.11 -2.57
CA LEU A 149 -27.98 -41.07 -1.50
C LEU A 149 -29.01 -42.21 -1.55
N ARG A 150 -28.58 -43.43 -1.22
CA ARG A 150 -29.48 -44.60 -1.19
C ARG A 150 -30.50 -44.57 -0.05
N MET A 151 -30.22 -43.81 0.99
CA MET A 151 -31.10 -43.65 2.16
C MET A 151 -30.90 -42.26 2.76
N ALA A 152 -31.83 -41.87 3.65
CA ALA A 152 -31.65 -40.67 4.47
C ALA A 152 -30.37 -40.79 5.29
N ASN A 153 -29.62 -39.69 5.37
CA ASN A 153 -28.35 -39.62 6.10
C ASN A 153 -28.21 -38.33 6.91
N ASP A 154 -29.34 -37.80 7.39
CA ASP A 154 -29.42 -36.57 8.20
C ASP A 154 -28.96 -36.77 9.64
N ARG A 155 -28.81 -38.02 10.09
CA ARG A 155 -28.25 -38.42 11.39
C ARG A 155 -27.16 -39.49 11.25
N ASP A 156 -26.40 -39.45 10.17
CA ASP A 156 -25.30 -40.39 9.89
C ASP A 156 -25.72 -41.87 9.79
N GLN A 157 -26.97 -42.16 9.43
CA GLN A 157 -27.49 -43.52 9.34
C GLN A 157 -26.64 -44.44 8.46
N MET A 158 -26.09 -43.94 7.36
CA MET A 158 -25.19 -44.69 6.47
C MET A 158 -23.82 -44.94 7.12
N CYS A 159 -23.26 -43.92 7.78
CA CYS A 159 -21.98 -44.04 8.49
C CYS A 159 -22.11 -45.05 9.62
N LEU A 160 -23.19 -44.94 10.41
CA LEU A 160 -23.46 -45.80 11.56
C LEU A 160 -23.82 -47.22 11.16
N ASP A 161 -24.28 -47.50 9.95
CA ASP A 161 -24.52 -48.88 9.50
C ASP A 161 -23.19 -49.65 9.34
N CYS A 162 -22.23 -49.06 8.63
CA CYS A 162 -20.90 -49.65 8.44
C CYS A 162 -20.02 -49.51 9.70
N HIS A 163 -20.02 -48.33 10.34
CA HIS A 163 -19.20 -48.03 11.51
C HIS A 163 -19.93 -48.22 12.84
N ARG A 164 -20.95 -49.10 12.89
CA ARG A 164 -21.79 -49.34 14.08
C ARG A 164 -21.02 -49.67 15.34
N VAL A 165 -19.85 -50.28 15.23
CA VAL A 165 -18.98 -50.58 16.38
C VAL A 165 -18.51 -49.32 17.11
N ARG A 166 -18.58 -48.16 16.46
CA ARG A 166 -18.26 -46.85 17.02
C ARG A 166 -19.49 -46.08 17.52
N ASN A 167 -20.70 -46.63 17.35
CA ASN A 167 -21.95 -46.00 17.80
C ASN A 167 -22.16 -46.21 19.30
N THR A 168 -21.46 -45.41 20.10
CA THR A 168 -21.50 -45.51 21.56
C THR A 168 -21.31 -44.13 22.17
N ILE A 169 -21.80 -43.99 23.40
CA ILE A 169 -21.56 -42.80 24.24
C ILE A 169 -20.49 -43.06 25.30
N ASP A 170 -19.94 -44.28 25.34
CA ASP A 170 -18.92 -44.70 26.29
C ASP A 170 -17.52 -44.53 25.67
N HIS A 171 -16.69 -43.68 26.28
CA HIS A 171 -15.33 -43.41 25.80
C HIS A 171 -14.34 -44.55 26.12
N THR A 172 -14.75 -45.60 26.82
CA THR A 172 -13.87 -46.73 27.21
C THR A 172 -13.77 -47.81 26.13
N VAL A 173 -14.70 -47.82 25.17
CA VAL A 173 -14.73 -48.84 24.09
C VAL A 173 -13.89 -48.47 22.87
N GLY A 174 -12.88 -47.61 23.06
CA GLY A 174 -11.90 -47.27 22.03
C GLY A 174 -12.39 -46.31 20.94
N THR A 175 -13.50 -45.59 21.17
CA THR A 175 -13.97 -44.55 20.25
C THR A 175 -14.51 -43.35 21.00
N HIS A 176 -14.37 -42.15 20.42
CA HIS A 176 -15.01 -40.96 20.94
C HIS A 176 -16.53 -41.10 20.92
N PRO A 177 -17.23 -40.68 21.99
CA PRO A 177 -18.68 -40.67 22.06
C PRO A 177 -19.33 -39.95 20.88
N VAL A 178 -20.37 -40.56 20.31
CA VAL A 178 -21.22 -40.00 19.23
C VAL A 178 -22.68 -40.32 19.50
N ASN A 179 -23.58 -39.72 18.71
CA ASN A 179 -25.03 -39.93 18.78
C ASN A 179 -25.67 -39.53 20.13
N PHE A 180 -25.14 -38.46 20.75
CA PHE A 180 -25.69 -37.86 21.97
C PHE A 180 -25.93 -36.36 21.79
N ASN A 181 -26.92 -35.82 22.51
CA ASN A 181 -27.28 -34.42 22.44
C ASN A 181 -26.32 -33.55 23.28
N TYR A 182 -25.37 -32.90 22.59
CA TYR A 182 -24.36 -31.99 23.15
C TYR A 182 -24.96 -30.78 23.86
N THR A 183 -26.15 -30.36 23.43
CA THR A 183 -26.83 -29.15 23.92
C THR A 183 -27.85 -29.42 25.03
N SER A 184 -28.14 -30.70 25.32
CA SER A 184 -29.11 -31.10 26.35
C SER A 184 -28.63 -30.73 27.76
N ALA A 185 -29.58 -30.44 28.66
CA ALA A 185 -29.27 -30.13 30.06
C ALA A 185 -28.55 -31.27 30.80
N ALA A 186 -28.76 -32.52 30.37
CA ALA A 186 -28.11 -33.70 30.93
C ALA A 186 -26.71 -33.98 30.37
N SER A 187 -26.25 -33.23 29.36
CA SER A 187 -24.92 -33.42 28.78
C SER A 187 -23.82 -32.97 29.76
N LEU A 188 -22.67 -33.66 29.74
CA LEU A 188 -21.50 -33.24 30.54
C LEU A 188 -21.05 -31.82 30.21
N VAL A 189 -21.29 -31.36 28.99
CA VAL A 189 -21.01 -30.00 28.54
C VAL A 189 -21.80 -28.96 29.35
N LYS A 190 -23.08 -29.24 29.65
CA LYS A 190 -23.92 -28.37 30.47
C LYS A 190 -23.65 -28.52 31.97
N ILE A 191 -23.36 -29.74 32.42
CA ILE A 191 -23.11 -30.03 33.85
C ILE A 191 -21.71 -29.58 34.28
N LYS A 192 -20.73 -29.56 33.36
CA LYS A 192 -19.33 -29.21 33.60
C LYS A 192 -18.83 -28.17 32.60
N PRO A 193 -19.36 -26.94 32.63
CA PRO A 193 -19.03 -25.90 31.64
C PRO A 193 -17.55 -25.49 31.65
N ALA A 194 -16.82 -25.73 32.74
CA ALA A 194 -15.38 -25.46 32.82
C ALA A 194 -14.52 -26.47 32.03
N GLU A 195 -15.09 -27.58 31.57
CA GLU A 195 -14.34 -28.65 30.87
C GLU A 195 -14.63 -28.70 29.37
N PHE A 196 -15.64 -27.97 28.87
CA PHE A 196 -16.12 -28.07 27.49
C PHE A 196 -16.52 -26.72 26.89
N ASN A 197 -16.25 -26.55 25.59
CA ASN A 197 -16.71 -25.40 24.81
C ASN A 197 -18.15 -25.62 24.33
N ASN A 198 -19.04 -24.65 24.56
CA ASN A 198 -20.43 -24.71 24.11
C ASN A 198 -20.90 -23.36 23.56
N PRO A 199 -21.06 -23.20 22.23
CA PRO A 199 -20.91 -24.22 21.18
C PRO A 199 -19.44 -24.63 20.93
N PRO A 200 -19.19 -25.72 20.19
CA PRO A 200 -17.85 -26.07 19.73
C PRO A 200 -17.18 -24.91 18.97
N LEU A 201 -15.86 -24.75 19.17
CA LEU A 201 -15.07 -23.75 18.46
C LEU A 201 -14.82 -24.18 17.00
N ASN A 202 -14.56 -23.21 16.14
CA ASN A 202 -14.04 -23.43 14.79
C ASN A 202 -12.55 -23.07 14.77
N SER A 203 -11.69 -24.01 14.39
CA SER A 203 -10.23 -23.78 14.29
C SER A 203 -9.87 -22.64 13.34
N ASN A 204 -10.70 -22.41 12.32
CA ASN A 204 -10.58 -21.26 11.43
C ASN A 204 -11.97 -20.63 11.19
N PRO A 205 -12.36 -19.60 11.94
CA PRO A 205 -13.67 -18.96 11.79
C PRO A 205 -13.97 -18.42 10.39
N SER A 206 -12.94 -18.05 9.60
CA SER A 206 -13.10 -17.61 8.21
C SER A 206 -13.40 -18.76 7.25
N ASN A 207 -13.19 -20.01 7.68
CA ASN A 207 -13.52 -21.21 6.94
C ASN A 207 -14.73 -21.93 7.59
N PRO A 208 -15.96 -21.78 7.07
CA PRO A 208 -17.13 -22.44 7.61
C PRO A 208 -17.16 -23.96 7.36
N THR A 209 -16.24 -24.49 6.55
CA THR A 209 -16.15 -25.95 6.31
C THR A 209 -15.40 -26.68 7.41
N SER A 210 -14.55 -25.98 8.17
CA SER A 210 -13.84 -26.51 9.34
C SER A 210 -14.61 -26.47 10.66
N ALA A 211 -15.84 -25.94 10.64
CA ALA A 211 -16.69 -25.91 11.82
C ALA A 211 -17.17 -27.32 12.22
N MET A 212 -17.10 -27.63 13.51
CA MET A 212 -17.66 -28.86 14.10
C MET A 212 -19.17 -28.74 14.25
N LYS A 213 -19.90 -28.97 13.16
CA LYS A 213 -21.36 -28.75 13.11
C LYS A 213 -22.13 -29.85 13.85
N LEU A 214 -23.03 -29.42 14.72
CA LEU A 214 -23.97 -30.29 15.43
C LEU A 214 -25.27 -30.40 14.63
N ALA A 215 -25.71 -31.61 14.33
CA ALA A 215 -27.00 -31.85 13.68
C ALA A 215 -28.10 -31.89 14.74
N GLY A 216 -28.98 -30.88 14.77
CA GLY A 216 -30.02 -30.76 15.81
C GLY A 216 -29.46 -30.80 17.24
N GLY A 217 -28.27 -30.21 17.46
CA GLY A 217 -27.58 -30.21 18.75
C GLY A 217 -26.85 -31.53 19.12
N THR A 218 -26.82 -32.51 18.21
CA THR A 218 -26.22 -33.83 18.43
C THR A 218 -24.80 -33.90 17.85
N VAL A 219 -23.86 -34.52 18.57
CA VAL A 219 -22.55 -34.90 18.01
C VAL A 219 -22.73 -36.16 17.17
N LEU A 220 -22.35 -36.10 15.90
CA LEU A 220 -22.37 -37.22 14.97
C LEU A 220 -20.99 -37.45 14.35
N CYS A 221 -20.81 -38.52 13.57
CA CYS A 221 -19.53 -38.78 12.88
C CYS A 221 -19.17 -37.60 11.96
N THR A 222 -20.17 -37.05 11.26
CA THR A 222 -20.04 -35.90 10.36
C THR A 222 -19.87 -34.57 11.10
N THR A 223 -19.93 -34.53 12.44
CA THR A 223 -19.46 -33.37 13.21
C THR A 223 -17.93 -33.25 13.09
N CYS A 224 -17.22 -34.36 13.08
CA CYS A 224 -15.77 -34.43 13.01
C CYS A 224 -15.25 -34.66 11.59
N HIS A 225 -15.96 -35.48 10.81
CA HIS A 225 -15.53 -35.93 9.50
C HIS A 225 -16.25 -35.24 8.34
N GLY A 226 -15.51 -34.96 7.28
CA GLY A 226 -16.04 -34.77 5.93
C GLY A 226 -15.99 -36.10 5.16
N VAL A 227 -16.93 -36.33 4.24
CA VAL A 227 -16.95 -37.57 3.45
C VAL A 227 -16.15 -37.42 2.15
N HIS A 228 -16.17 -36.22 1.58
CA HIS A 228 -15.56 -35.87 0.30
C HIS A 228 -14.94 -34.48 0.37
N TYR A 229 -13.84 -34.27 -0.35
CA TYR A 229 -13.09 -33.01 -0.42
C TYR A 229 -12.63 -32.49 0.96
N ALA A 230 -12.30 -33.41 1.88
CA ALA A 230 -11.88 -33.11 3.24
C ALA A 230 -10.41 -33.50 3.44
N ASP A 231 -9.53 -32.51 3.59
CA ASP A 231 -8.09 -32.71 3.70
C ASP A 231 -7.55 -32.72 5.14
N SER A 232 -8.42 -32.52 6.14
CA SER A 232 -8.03 -32.41 7.55
C SER A 232 -7.17 -31.19 7.88
N ASP A 233 -7.31 -30.10 7.13
CA ASP A 233 -6.61 -28.83 7.35
C ASP A 233 -7.61 -27.66 7.33
N SER A 234 -7.68 -26.90 8.43
CA SER A 234 -8.67 -25.82 8.53
C SER A 234 -8.33 -24.58 7.69
N SER A 235 -7.12 -24.49 7.12
CA SER A 235 -6.70 -23.38 6.27
C SER A 235 -7.24 -23.45 4.84
N THR A 236 -7.75 -24.60 4.43
CA THR A 236 -8.28 -24.87 3.09
C THR A 236 -9.79 -25.10 3.16
N PHE A 237 -10.53 -24.56 2.19
CA PHE A 237 -11.99 -24.69 2.16
C PHE A 237 -12.36 -26.04 1.54
N ASP A 238 -13.02 -26.91 2.30
CA ASP A 238 -13.45 -28.23 1.84
C ASP A 238 -14.64 -28.12 0.90
N GLY A 239 -14.44 -28.48 -0.38
CA GLY A 239 -15.53 -28.45 -1.34
C GLY A 239 -15.12 -28.76 -2.78
N TYR A 240 -16.10 -29.16 -3.59
CA TYR A 240 -15.87 -29.51 -4.99
C TYR A 240 -15.43 -28.31 -5.85
N SER A 241 -15.75 -27.07 -5.46
CA SER A 241 -15.31 -25.86 -6.16
C SER A 241 -13.88 -25.44 -5.80
N THR A 242 -13.32 -26.02 -4.75
CA THR A 242 -12.01 -25.69 -4.15
C THR A 242 -11.08 -26.90 -4.13
N TYR A 243 -11.45 -28.01 -4.79
CA TYR A 243 -10.69 -29.27 -4.81
C TYR A 243 -9.22 -29.09 -5.22
N ASN A 244 -8.94 -28.15 -6.13
CA ASN A 244 -7.58 -27.84 -6.61
C ASN A 244 -6.75 -27.00 -5.63
N LYS A 245 -7.35 -26.57 -4.51
CA LYS A 245 -6.71 -25.82 -3.43
C LYS A 245 -6.59 -26.64 -2.15
N LEU A 246 -7.09 -27.87 -2.12
CA LEU A 246 -6.93 -28.78 -0.99
C LEU A 246 -5.47 -29.18 -0.83
N LYS A 247 -5.07 -29.45 0.41
CA LYS A 247 -3.74 -29.91 0.75
C LYS A 247 -3.63 -31.44 0.72
N PRO A 248 -2.41 -31.97 0.61
CA PRO A 248 -2.18 -33.40 0.77
C PRO A 248 -2.60 -33.86 2.17
N SER A 249 -3.28 -34.99 2.26
CA SER A 249 -3.84 -35.49 3.52
C SER A 249 -3.42 -36.94 3.78
N ALA A 250 -3.44 -37.32 5.05
CA ALA A 250 -3.23 -38.69 5.50
C ALA A 250 -4.50 -39.55 5.43
N GLY A 251 -5.63 -39.02 4.94
CA GLY A 251 -6.85 -39.79 4.73
C GLY A 251 -7.75 -39.95 5.96
N TYR A 252 -7.56 -39.14 7.01
CA TYR A 252 -8.46 -39.15 8.18
C TYR A 252 -9.79 -38.45 7.92
N LEU A 253 -9.86 -37.64 6.86
CA LEU A 253 -11.07 -36.93 6.41
C LEU A 253 -11.72 -36.09 7.52
N LEU A 254 -10.90 -35.44 8.33
CA LEU A 254 -11.38 -34.53 9.36
C LEU A 254 -11.80 -33.22 8.70
N ARG A 255 -12.78 -32.55 9.28
CA ARG A 255 -13.16 -31.18 8.87
C ARG A 255 -12.10 -30.14 9.21
N THR A 256 -11.29 -30.44 10.22
CA THR A 256 -10.38 -29.49 10.82
C THR A 256 -9.07 -30.18 11.20
N ASP A 257 -8.12 -29.41 11.70
CA ASP A 257 -6.78 -29.89 11.99
C ASP A 257 -6.79 -30.95 13.10
N LEU A 258 -6.16 -32.09 12.83
CA LEU A 258 -5.86 -33.09 13.86
C LEU A 258 -4.95 -32.50 14.95
N ARG A 259 -3.97 -31.68 14.52
CA ARG A 259 -3.06 -30.89 15.37
C ARG A 259 -3.11 -29.46 14.88
N GLY A 260 -3.25 -28.50 15.78
CA GLY A 260 -3.21 -27.09 15.44
C GLY A 260 -1.81 -26.67 15.02
N ALA A 261 -1.67 -25.53 14.33
CA ALA A 261 -0.38 -25.00 13.89
C ALA A 261 0.63 -24.84 15.04
N THR A 262 0.13 -24.56 16.25
CA THR A 262 0.90 -24.55 17.51
C THR A 262 0.07 -25.22 18.61
N ALA A 263 0.69 -25.53 19.75
CA ALA A 263 -0.02 -26.09 20.90
C ALA A 263 -0.99 -25.11 21.57
N ALA A 264 -1.02 -23.84 21.18
CA ALA A 264 -2.06 -22.90 21.60
C ALA A 264 -3.20 -22.80 20.58
N ALA A 265 -2.98 -23.22 19.32
CA ALA A 265 -3.99 -23.14 18.27
C ALA A 265 -5.08 -24.21 18.49
N PRO A 266 -6.35 -23.89 18.20
CA PRO A 266 -7.43 -24.87 18.32
C PRO A 266 -7.25 -26.03 17.34
N ASN A 267 -7.27 -27.25 17.85
CA ASN A 267 -7.33 -28.50 17.10
C ASN A 267 -8.70 -29.18 17.29
N ILE A 268 -8.91 -30.29 16.61
CA ILE A 268 -10.15 -31.06 16.67
C ILE A 268 -10.61 -31.41 18.11
N CYS A 269 -9.69 -31.64 19.05
CA CYS A 269 -10.02 -31.95 20.43
C CYS A 269 -10.38 -30.69 21.22
N THR A 270 -9.53 -29.65 21.13
CA THR A 270 -9.73 -28.40 21.89
C THR A 270 -10.91 -27.58 21.38
N ASN A 271 -11.45 -27.89 20.19
CA ASN A 271 -12.70 -27.30 19.72
C ASN A 271 -13.88 -27.62 20.64
N CYS A 272 -13.88 -28.81 21.27
CA CYS A 272 -14.93 -29.20 22.22
C CYS A 272 -14.45 -29.25 23.68
N HIS A 273 -13.18 -29.55 23.94
CA HIS A 273 -12.65 -29.73 25.29
C HIS A 273 -11.79 -28.54 25.77
N ILE A 274 -12.04 -28.08 26.99
CA ILE A 274 -11.21 -27.07 27.68
C ILE A 274 -10.14 -27.82 28.47
N LYS A 275 -9.11 -28.30 27.76
CA LYS A 275 -7.92 -28.92 28.34
C LYS A 275 -6.68 -28.34 27.67
N GLN A 276 -5.60 -28.21 28.43
CA GLN A 276 -4.37 -27.65 27.90
C GLN A 276 -3.54 -28.71 27.17
N ASN A 277 -2.86 -28.29 26.12
CA ASN A 277 -1.83 -29.10 25.47
C ASN A 277 -0.58 -29.18 26.38
N HIS A 278 0.22 -30.23 26.22
CA HIS A 278 1.48 -30.42 26.96
C HIS A 278 2.59 -29.60 26.30
N ASN A 279 2.64 -28.29 26.61
CA ASN A 279 3.56 -27.36 25.95
C ASN A 279 4.64 -26.76 26.88
N GLY A 280 4.99 -27.46 27.97
CA GLY A 280 6.11 -27.06 28.81
C GLY A 280 7.38 -26.88 27.97
N ARG A 281 8.06 -25.74 28.11
CA ARG A 281 9.27 -25.39 27.33
C ARG A 281 9.08 -25.43 25.80
N SER A 282 7.89 -25.11 25.30
CA SER A 282 7.59 -25.00 23.85
C SER A 282 7.75 -26.30 23.05
N GLN A 283 7.52 -27.45 23.69
CA GLN A 283 7.66 -28.77 23.06
C GLN A 283 6.60 -29.09 21.98
N ASN A 284 5.49 -28.35 21.97
CA ASN A 284 4.37 -28.51 21.03
C ASN A 284 3.74 -29.93 21.04
N VAL A 285 3.60 -30.55 22.21
CA VAL A 285 2.86 -31.81 22.36
C VAL A 285 1.38 -31.50 22.55
N GLN A 286 0.54 -31.98 21.64
CA GLN A 286 -0.89 -31.67 21.61
C GLN A 286 -1.76 -32.88 21.99
N CYS A 287 -3.07 -32.65 22.19
CA CYS A 287 -4.03 -33.67 22.56
C CYS A 287 -3.90 -34.93 21.69
N ALA A 288 -3.81 -34.76 20.37
CA ALA A 288 -3.73 -35.86 19.40
C ALA A 288 -2.42 -36.67 19.47
N ASP A 289 -1.40 -36.20 20.19
CA ASP A 289 -0.13 -36.90 20.37
C ASP A 289 -0.23 -37.95 21.52
N CYS A 290 -1.16 -37.76 22.46
CA CYS A 290 -1.42 -38.66 23.59
C CYS A 290 -2.78 -39.38 23.46
N HIS A 291 -3.81 -38.67 23.03
CA HIS A 291 -5.15 -39.18 22.82
C HIS A 291 -5.41 -39.36 21.31
N ALA A 292 -6.37 -40.21 20.96
CA ALA A 292 -6.90 -40.31 19.61
C ALA A 292 -8.42 -40.18 19.61
N GLY A 293 -9.02 -39.90 18.45
CA GLY A 293 -10.48 -39.99 18.30
C GLY A 293 -10.99 -41.43 18.37
N HIS A 294 -10.16 -42.39 17.95
CA HIS A 294 -10.44 -43.82 17.97
C HIS A 294 -9.13 -44.59 18.22
N VAL A 295 -9.17 -45.64 19.05
CA VAL A 295 -8.03 -46.50 19.41
C VAL A 295 -8.41 -47.98 19.29
N ASP A 296 -7.43 -48.81 18.90
CA ASP A 296 -7.35 -50.26 19.16
C ASP A 296 -8.52 -51.17 18.73
N LEU A 297 -9.24 -50.84 17.66
CA LEU A 297 -10.25 -51.77 17.11
C LEU A 297 -9.65 -52.95 16.29
N ALA A 298 -8.33 -52.95 16.05
CA ALA A 298 -7.69 -53.81 15.03
C ALA A 298 -6.93 -55.04 15.58
N ASP A 299 -6.49 -55.05 16.84
CA ASP A 299 -5.52 -56.04 17.34
C ASP A 299 -6.09 -57.03 18.36
N GLY A 300 -7.39 -56.94 18.68
CA GLY A 300 -8.09 -57.84 19.60
C GLY A 300 -7.80 -57.58 21.09
N THR A 301 -7.14 -56.47 21.44
CA THR A 301 -6.82 -56.11 22.83
C THR A 301 -7.83 -55.12 23.43
N VAL A 302 -7.88 -55.03 24.77
CA VAL A 302 -8.74 -54.05 25.47
C VAL A 302 -8.21 -52.63 25.23
N ALA A 303 -9.09 -51.79 24.68
CA ALA A 303 -8.80 -50.38 24.41
C ALA A 303 -8.40 -49.63 25.69
N ASN A 304 -7.50 -48.67 25.53
CA ASN A 304 -7.19 -47.75 26.62
C ASN A 304 -8.35 -46.82 26.95
N THR A 305 -8.56 -46.61 28.24
CA THR A 305 -9.53 -45.66 28.77
C THR A 305 -9.16 -44.23 28.37
N TYR A 306 -10.15 -43.36 28.21
CA TYR A 306 -10.00 -41.95 27.78
C TYR A 306 -9.29 -41.79 26.43
N LEU A 307 -9.34 -42.83 25.59
CA LEU A 307 -8.77 -42.84 24.25
C LEU A 307 -7.26 -42.53 24.21
N VAL A 308 -6.54 -42.84 25.30
CA VAL A 308 -5.09 -42.76 25.34
C VAL A 308 -4.51 -43.73 24.32
N ARG A 309 -3.65 -43.26 23.42
CA ARG A 309 -3.06 -44.09 22.37
C ARG A 309 -2.34 -45.31 22.96
N ARG A 310 -2.51 -46.47 22.35
CA ARG A 310 -1.71 -47.67 22.66
C ARG A 310 -0.24 -47.49 22.33
N TYR A 311 0.05 -46.74 21.27
CA TYR A 311 1.40 -46.49 20.79
C TYR A 311 1.65 -44.99 20.61
N MET A 312 2.56 -44.46 21.42
CA MET A 312 2.96 -43.06 21.36
C MET A 312 3.96 -42.84 20.23
N ASN A 313 3.67 -41.83 19.41
CA ASN A 313 4.49 -41.38 18.30
C ASN A 313 4.57 -39.85 18.36
N VAL A 314 5.58 -39.33 19.04
CA VAL A 314 5.71 -37.90 19.31
C VAL A 314 7.09 -37.45 18.86
N SER A 315 7.16 -36.34 18.11
CA SER A 315 8.42 -35.73 17.67
C SER A 315 8.41 -34.27 18.08
N THR A 316 9.35 -33.89 18.93
CA THR A 316 9.53 -32.54 19.46
C THR A 316 10.96 -32.06 19.24
N ALA A 317 11.22 -30.77 19.47
CA ALA A 317 12.59 -30.24 19.50
C ALA A 317 13.47 -30.90 20.59
N SER A 318 12.87 -31.50 21.63
CA SER A 318 13.57 -32.19 22.71
C SER A 318 13.85 -33.68 22.42
N GLY A 319 13.42 -34.19 21.27
CA GLY A 319 13.57 -35.60 20.89
C GLY A 319 12.29 -36.22 20.32
N SER A 320 12.40 -37.47 19.85
CA SER A 320 11.28 -38.21 19.28
C SER A 320 11.11 -39.60 19.89
N VAL A 321 9.88 -39.98 20.18
CA VAL A 321 9.47 -41.36 20.50
C VAL A 321 8.67 -41.94 19.34
N ARG A 322 8.94 -43.19 19.00
CA ARG A 322 8.24 -43.92 17.92
C ARG A 322 7.79 -45.28 18.43
N ASN A 323 6.54 -45.61 18.17
CA ASN A 323 5.90 -46.89 18.49
C ASN A 323 6.05 -47.32 19.98
N ARG A 324 6.03 -46.37 20.92
CA ARG A 324 6.21 -46.70 22.33
C ARG A 324 4.89 -47.13 22.96
N LYS A 325 4.83 -48.39 23.43
CA LYS A 325 3.63 -48.99 24.01
C LYS A 325 3.23 -48.34 25.34
N VAL A 326 1.94 -48.06 25.51
CA VAL A 326 1.29 -47.54 26.73
C VAL A 326 0.17 -48.47 27.16
N LEU A 327 0.07 -48.76 28.47
CA LEU A 327 -1.04 -49.46 29.10
C LEU A 327 -1.81 -48.55 30.07
N PHE A 328 -3.04 -48.16 29.71
CA PHE A 328 -3.90 -47.28 30.51
C PHE A 328 -5.33 -47.85 30.61
N GLN A 329 -5.55 -48.72 31.60
CA GLN A 329 -6.77 -49.53 31.72
C GLN A 329 -7.75 -49.03 32.81
N TYR A 330 -7.39 -47.98 33.56
CA TYR A 330 -8.18 -47.54 34.72
C TYR A 330 -9.07 -46.34 34.38
N THR A 331 -10.34 -46.40 34.79
CA THR A 331 -11.29 -45.28 34.77
C THR A 331 -11.22 -44.42 36.03
N SER A 332 -10.48 -44.85 37.06
CA SER A 332 -10.23 -44.03 38.24
C SER A 332 -9.18 -42.97 37.97
N VAL A 333 -9.51 -41.72 38.34
CA VAL A 333 -8.61 -40.56 38.25
C VAL A 333 -7.39 -40.67 39.18
N THR A 334 -7.42 -41.54 40.19
CA THR A 334 -6.30 -41.77 41.12
C THR A 334 -5.54 -43.06 40.85
N ALA A 335 -6.14 -44.05 40.20
CA ALA A 335 -5.51 -45.35 39.95
C ALA A 335 -4.82 -45.48 38.58
N GLY A 336 -4.86 -44.43 37.74
CA GLY A 336 -4.27 -44.47 36.40
C GLY A 336 -2.78 -44.84 36.39
N ASN A 337 -2.36 -45.71 35.45
CA ASN A 337 -0.98 -46.18 35.35
C ASN A 337 -0.07 -45.12 34.70
N TYR A 338 0.46 -44.21 35.52
CA TYR A 338 1.36 -43.14 35.06
C TYR A 338 2.80 -43.63 34.93
N LYS A 339 3.23 -44.47 35.87
CA LYS A 339 4.52 -45.16 35.90
C LYS A 339 4.32 -46.61 36.34
N ASP A 340 4.95 -47.55 35.66
CA ASP A 340 5.00 -48.96 36.06
C ASP A 340 6.40 -49.57 35.86
N ALA A 341 6.62 -50.73 36.48
CA ALA A 341 7.87 -51.46 36.42
C ALA A 341 8.21 -52.01 35.02
N ASN A 342 7.22 -52.22 34.16
CA ASN A 342 7.40 -52.70 32.78
C ASN A 342 7.74 -51.56 31.81
N GLY A 343 7.75 -50.31 32.30
CA GLY A 343 7.95 -49.11 31.49
C GLY A 343 6.81 -48.86 30.51
N THR A 344 5.59 -49.30 30.81
CA THR A 344 4.40 -49.11 29.97
C THR A 344 3.45 -48.02 30.48
N GLY A 345 3.85 -47.28 31.53
CA GLY A 345 3.08 -46.16 32.04
C GLY A 345 2.96 -45.02 31.03
N VAL A 346 1.85 -44.27 31.08
CA VAL A 346 1.55 -43.23 30.07
C VAL A 346 2.65 -42.16 29.99
N CYS A 347 3.21 -41.74 31.13
CA CYS A 347 4.28 -40.74 31.16
C CYS A 347 5.63 -41.33 30.70
N GLN A 348 5.92 -42.56 31.13
CA GLN A 348 7.16 -43.29 30.78
C GLN A 348 7.30 -43.55 29.28
N ALA A 349 6.19 -43.66 28.55
CA ALA A 349 6.22 -43.87 27.11
C ALA A 349 6.69 -42.64 26.32
N CYS A 350 6.63 -41.45 26.92
CA CYS A 350 7.11 -40.22 26.30
C CYS A 350 8.48 -39.81 26.81
N HIS A 351 8.75 -39.97 28.11
CA HIS A 351 10.02 -39.57 28.72
C HIS A 351 10.37 -40.41 29.96
N ALA A 352 11.66 -40.46 30.32
CA ALA A 352 12.08 -41.02 31.59
C ALA A 352 11.62 -40.12 32.77
N VAL A 353 11.36 -40.72 33.94
CA VAL A 353 11.06 -39.98 35.18
C VAL A 353 12.38 -39.70 35.89
N PRO A 354 12.75 -38.42 36.14
CA PRO A 354 14.04 -38.07 36.74
C PRO A 354 14.11 -38.44 38.22
N THR A 355 15.26 -38.96 38.68
CA THR A 355 15.49 -39.41 40.07
C THR A 355 16.74 -38.76 40.69
N GLY A 356 16.75 -38.56 42.01
CA GLY A 356 17.89 -38.03 42.79
C GLY A 356 17.90 -36.51 42.99
N GLY A 357 18.80 -35.99 43.84
CA GLY A 357 18.97 -34.54 44.06
C GLY A 357 17.75 -33.85 44.68
N SER A 358 17.31 -32.74 44.06
CA SER A 358 16.18 -31.88 44.49
C SER A 358 14.78 -32.40 44.13
N TYR A 359 14.66 -33.63 43.60
CA TYR A 359 13.38 -34.23 43.21
C TYR A 359 12.75 -35.03 44.37
N PRO A 360 11.42 -35.01 44.53
CA PRO A 360 10.73 -35.68 45.62
C PRO A 360 10.88 -37.21 45.53
N SER A 361 10.77 -37.88 46.69
CA SER A 361 10.98 -39.33 46.83
C SER A 361 10.09 -40.18 45.91
N GLU A 362 8.90 -39.66 45.59
CA GLU A 362 7.85 -40.20 44.77
C GLU A 362 8.32 -40.49 43.33
N HIS A 363 9.31 -39.74 42.83
CA HIS A 363 9.90 -39.99 41.52
C HIS A 363 10.69 -41.31 41.45
N SER A 364 11.17 -41.79 42.60
CA SER A 364 11.98 -43.01 42.70
C SER A 364 11.13 -44.28 42.80
N LEU A 365 9.81 -44.17 42.91
CA LEU A 365 8.91 -45.31 42.98
C LEU A 365 8.96 -46.13 41.69
N ALA A 366 9.09 -47.46 41.77
CA ALA A 366 9.10 -48.34 40.59
C ALA A 366 7.77 -48.32 39.83
N THR A 367 6.66 -48.22 40.57
CA THR A 367 5.29 -48.08 40.06
C THR A 367 4.62 -46.93 40.79
N ALA A 368 3.99 -46.01 40.07
CA ALA A 368 3.30 -44.87 40.65
C ALA A 368 1.97 -44.60 39.90
N PRO A 369 0.83 -44.63 40.61
CA PRO A 369 -0.46 -44.32 40.01
C PRO A 369 -0.68 -42.81 39.89
N ALA A 370 -1.74 -42.43 39.19
CA ALA A 370 -2.12 -41.05 38.95
C ALA A 370 -2.30 -40.24 40.25
N GLY A 371 -2.80 -40.83 41.34
CA GLY A 371 -2.97 -40.13 42.63
C GLY A 371 -1.67 -39.67 43.28
N VAL A 372 -0.54 -40.32 42.96
CA VAL A 372 0.79 -39.89 43.43
C VAL A 372 1.31 -38.76 42.55
N CYS A 373 1.25 -38.94 41.23
CA CYS A 373 1.80 -37.98 40.27
C CYS A 373 0.98 -36.69 40.24
N ASN A 374 -0.35 -36.81 40.29
CA ASN A 374 -1.30 -35.70 40.29
C ASN A 374 -1.28 -34.92 41.62
N GLY A 375 -0.41 -35.21 42.59
CA GLY A 375 -0.13 -34.27 43.68
C GLY A 375 0.73 -33.09 43.21
N CYS A 376 1.49 -33.28 42.12
CA CYS A 376 2.45 -32.30 41.61
C CYS A 376 2.37 -32.06 40.08
N HIS A 377 1.73 -32.97 39.32
CA HIS A 377 1.63 -32.94 37.86
C HIS A 377 0.18 -33.07 37.39
N PHE A 378 -0.46 -31.96 37.04
CA PHE A 378 -1.90 -31.92 36.77
C PHE A 378 -2.21 -31.64 35.31
N HIS A 379 -3.31 -32.21 34.79
CA HIS A 379 -3.80 -31.96 33.43
C HIS A 379 -4.04 -30.48 33.10
N ASN A 380 -4.49 -29.69 34.08
CA ASN A 380 -4.86 -28.28 33.91
C ASN A 380 -3.83 -27.34 34.57
N ASN A 381 -2.54 -27.51 34.27
CA ASN A 381 -1.50 -26.62 34.76
C ASN A 381 -1.33 -25.42 33.79
N PRO A 382 -1.38 -24.15 34.24
CA PRO A 382 -1.24 -22.95 33.39
C PRO A 382 0.01 -22.92 32.49
N THR A 383 1.05 -23.65 32.84
CA THR A 383 2.31 -23.74 32.07
C THR A 383 2.31 -24.88 31.03
N GLY A 384 1.18 -25.57 30.87
CA GLY A 384 0.99 -26.72 29.99
C GLY A 384 0.67 -27.98 30.80
N ALA A 385 -0.22 -28.84 30.27
CA ALA A 385 -0.66 -30.05 30.95
C ALA A 385 0.53 -30.90 31.45
N PHE A 386 0.43 -31.40 32.68
CA PHE A 386 1.41 -32.24 33.38
C PHE A 386 2.81 -31.65 33.56
N SER A 387 3.00 -30.37 33.23
CA SER A 387 4.16 -29.63 33.72
C SER A 387 4.16 -29.67 35.25
N ALA A 388 5.33 -29.77 35.87
CA ALA A 388 5.45 -29.67 37.32
C ALA A 388 4.80 -28.35 37.79
N VAL A 389 4.08 -28.36 38.92
CA VAL A 389 3.61 -27.09 39.51
C VAL A 389 4.82 -26.20 39.71
N ALA A 390 4.70 -24.94 39.29
CA ALA A 390 5.67 -23.91 39.63
C ALA A 390 5.60 -23.50 41.13
N GLY A 391 5.34 -24.42 42.09
CA GLY A 391 5.06 -24.09 43.50
C GLY A 391 5.91 -24.90 44.48
N GLY A 392 6.92 -24.25 45.08
CA GLY A 392 7.92 -24.86 45.98
C GLY A 392 7.44 -25.18 47.41
N CYS A 393 8.38 -25.15 48.38
CA CYS A 393 8.26 -25.64 49.76
C CYS A 393 7.04 -25.16 50.60
N THR A 394 6.35 -24.10 50.16
CA THR A 394 5.26 -23.42 50.88
C THR A 394 3.99 -24.22 51.03
N SER A 395 3.79 -25.23 50.20
CA SER A 395 2.62 -26.09 50.26
C SER A 395 2.53 -26.89 51.56
N CYS A 396 3.64 -27.05 52.28
CA CYS A 396 3.69 -27.79 53.55
C CYS A 396 4.35 -27.01 54.71
N HIS A 397 5.35 -26.18 54.44
CA HIS A 397 6.16 -25.56 55.50
C HIS A 397 5.73 -24.15 55.94
N GLY A 398 4.84 -23.50 55.18
CA GLY A 398 4.63 -22.08 55.39
C GLY A 398 5.82 -21.23 54.88
N TYR A 399 5.76 -19.93 55.11
CA TYR A 399 6.89 -18.99 55.03
C TYR A 399 6.87 -18.13 56.32
N PRO A 400 7.84 -17.21 56.56
CA PRO A 400 7.69 -16.21 57.61
C PRO A 400 6.25 -15.63 57.62
N PRO A 401 5.51 -15.81 58.73
CA PRO A 401 4.06 -15.70 58.71
C PRO A 401 3.61 -14.24 58.57
N LYS A 402 2.66 -13.96 57.68
CA LYS A 402 1.95 -12.66 57.62
C LYS A 402 0.51 -12.79 58.11
N SER A 403 0.04 -14.03 58.25
CA SER A 403 -1.26 -14.37 58.81
C SER A 403 -1.12 -15.47 59.85
N ASN A 404 -2.05 -15.49 60.80
CA ASN A 404 -2.14 -16.55 61.79
C ASN A 404 -2.79 -17.82 61.21
N THR A 405 -2.25 -18.34 60.11
CA THR A 405 -2.75 -19.55 59.42
C THR A 405 -1.66 -20.62 59.34
N PRO A 406 -1.99 -21.91 59.53
CA PRO A 406 -1.05 -23.01 59.29
C PRO A 406 -0.73 -23.18 57.80
N ALA A 407 0.56 -23.31 57.46
CA ALA A 407 1.10 -23.53 56.11
C ALA A 407 0.67 -22.47 55.06
N GLY A 408 1.06 -22.68 53.80
CA GLY A 408 0.77 -21.76 52.71
C GLY A 408 1.78 -20.61 52.58
N PRO A 409 1.63 -19.74 51.59
CA PRO A 409 2.64 -18.73 51.25
C PRO A 409 2.84 -17.66 52.33
N ASP A 410 1.88 -17.47 53.24
CA ASP A 410 1.90 -16.43 54.26
C ASP A 410 1.62 -16.97 55.68
N GLY A 411 1.56 -18.30 55.84
CA GLY A 411 1.23 -18.95 57.10
C GLY A 411 2.44 -19.53 57.82
N TYR A 412 2.31 -19.73 59.13
CA TYR A 412 3.35 -20.33 59.94
C TYR A 412 3.44 -21.86 59.71
N ALA A 413 4.59 -22.46 60.01
CA ALA A 413 4.73 -23.92 60.00
C ALA A 413 3.68 -24.58 60.91
N ALA A 414 2.96 -25.59 60.43
CA ALA A 414 1.71 -26.07 61.05
C ALA A 414 1.79 -26.47 62.54
N ALA A 415 2.98 -26.72 63.09
CA ALA A 415 3.22 -27.03 64.50
C ALA A 415 3.69 -25.84 65.38
N TYR A 416 3.79 -24.62 64.83
CA TYR A 416 4.38 -23.46 65.51
C TYR A 416 3.48 -22.81 66.57
N SER A 417 2.16 -22.80 66.36
CA SER A 417 1.18 -22.08 67.19
C SER A 417 1.12 -22.52 68.66
N THR A 418 1.72 -23.65 69.02
CA THR A 418 1.74 -24.20 70.37
C THR A 418 3.01 -23.87 71.16
N ARG A 419 3.97 -23.12 70.57
CA ARG A 419 5.25 -22.78 71.21
C ARG A 419 5.16 -21.48 72.03
N PRO A 420 5.88 -21.35 73.18
CA PRO A 420 5.89 -20.12 74.00
C PRO A 420 6.40 -18.87 73.27
N SER A 421 7.19 -19.07 72.22
CA SER A 421 7.70 -18.02 71.34
C SER A 421 6.65 -17.52 70.35
N PHE A 422 5.47 -18.15 70.22
CA PHE A 422 4.44 -17.72 69.28
C PHE A 422 4.13 -16.22 69.42
N SER A 423 4.17 -15.51 68.29
CA SER A 423 3.82 -14.09 68.19
C SER A 423 2.60 -13.96 67.30
N ASP A 424 1.59 -13.24 67.78
CA ASP A 424 0.33 -13.03 67.08
C ASP A 424 0.50 -11.97 65.97
N GLU A 425 0.45 -12.39 64.71
CA GLU A 425 0.58 -11.54 63.52
C GLU A 425 -0.52 -10.47 63.39
N SER A 426 -1.61 -10.58 64.16
CA SER A 426 -2.61 -9.53 64.22
C SER A 426 -2.13 -8.29 64.99
N ARG A 427 -1.08 -8.41 65.83
CA ARG A 427 -0.60 -7.36 66.75
C ARG A 427 0.82 -6.89 66.48
N THR A 428 1.61 -7.67 65.75
CA THR A 428 2.99 -7.31 65.39
C THR A 428 3.00 -6.51 64.08
N PRO A 429 4.03 -5.68 63.84
CA PRO A 429 4.26 -5.03 62.55
C PRO A 429 4.93 -5.99 61.54
N HIS A 430 5.03 -7.30 61.83
CA HIS A 430 5.74 -8.23 60.95
C HIS A 430 5.08 -8.36 59.58
N ALA A 431 3.74 -8.45 59.52
CA ALA A 431 3.00 -8.32 58.28
C ALA A 431 3.36 -7.02 57.52
N SER A 432 3.46 -5.88 58.20
CA SER A 432 3.85 -4.59 57.59
C SER A 432 5.27 -4.53 57.03
N HIS A 433 6.10 -5.55 57.27
CA HIS A 433 7.44 -5.70 56.67
C HIS A 433 7.50 -6.87 55.68
N ALA A 434 6.86 -8.00 55.97
CA ALA A 434 6.95 -9.21 55.15
C ALA A 434 5.99 -9.21 53.95
N GLY A 435 4.92 -8.40 53.96
CA GLY A 435 4.01 -8.32 52.79
C GLY A 435 2.74 -7.48 52.96
N GLY A 436 2.70 -6.56 53.89
CA GLY A 436 1.65 -5.57 54.06
C GLY A 436 2.09 -4.25 53.44
N ALA A 437 1.16 -3.58 52.76
CA ALA A 437 1.37 -2.21 52.33
C ALA A 437 1.63 -1.32 53.57
N PRO A 438 2.54 -0.34 53.48
CA PRO A 438 3.24 0.08 52.27
C PRO A 438 4.63 -0.57 52.05
N ASN A 439 5.22 -1.25 53.04
CA ASN A 439 6.63 -1.69 53.00
C ASN A 439 6.76 -3.23 52.93
N SER A 440 6.82 -3.80 51.72
CA SER A 440 7.03 -5.24 51.54
C SER A 440 8.52 -5.55 51.26
N TYR A 441 9.26 -5.94 52.28
CA TYR A 441 10.65 -6.39 52.17
C TYR A 441 10.75 -7.90 51.95
N ALA A 442 11.79 -8.32 51.24
CA ALA A 442 12.13 -9.73 51.15
C ALA A 442 12.50 -10.25 52.54
N CYS A 443 12.08 -11.48 52.86
CA CYS A 443 12.36 -12.08 54.17
C CYS A 443 13.87 -12.09 54.51
N ASN A 444 14.72 -12.18 53.49
CA ASN A 444 16.17 -12.11 53.65
C ASN A 444 16.68 -10.74 54.12
N GLU A 445 15.95 -9.64 53.96
CA GLU A 445 16.40 -8.34 54.51
C GLU A 445 16.50 -8.37 56.05
N CYS A 446 15.69 -9.23 56.68
CA CYS A 446 15.68 -9.41 58.13
C CYS A 446 16.28 -10.75 58.54
N HIS A 447 15.96 -11.86 57.86
CA HIS A 447 16.31 -13.22 58.29
C HIS A 447 17.56 -13.80 57.62
N LYS A 448 18.41 -12.96 56.98
CA LYS A 448 19.65 -13.43 56.36
C LYS A 448 20.54 -14.15 57.37
N GLY A 449 21.12 -15.27 56.93
CA GLY A 449 21.99 -16.10 57.77
C GLY A 449 21.25 -17.09 58.68
N ASN A 450 19.90 -17.09 58.68
CA ASN A 450 19.13 -18.08 59.42
C ASN A 450 19.07 -19.43 58.67
N THR A 451 19.36 -20.53 59.37
CA THR A 451 19.19 -21.89 58.83
C THR A 451 17.88 -22.49 59.33
N HIS A 452 17.00 -22.92 58.42
CA HIS A 452 15.67 -23.48 58.74
C HIS A 452 15.71 -24.77 59.61
N ASN A 453 16.90 -25.32 59.90
CA ASN A 453 17.11 -26.50 60.73
C ASN A 453 17.45 -26.20 62.20
N SER A 454 17.71 -24.94 62.60
CA SER A 454 18.20 -24.60 63.95
C SER A 454 17.09 -24.38 64.98
N GLY A 455 15.83 -24.28 64.56
CA GLY A 455 14.68 -24.14 65.48
C GLY A 455 14.44 -22.72 66.04
N THR A 456 15.25 -21.72 65.70
CA THR A 456 15.13 -20.32 66.14
C THR A 456 14.59 -19.42 65.02
N PHE A 457 13.30 -19.52 64.75
CA PHE A 457 12.59 -18.83 63.65
C PHE A 457 12.36 -17.32 63.90
N GLN A 458 12.89 -16.73 64.98
CA GLN A 458 12.70 -15.31 65.35
C GLN A 458 13.95 -14.45 65.14
N ASP A 459 15.07 -15.06 64.79
CA ASP A 459 16.33 -14.34 64.67
C ASP A 459 16.32 -13.46 63.41
N VAL A 460 16.62 -12.18 63.61
CA VAL A 460 16.78 -11.15 62.56
C VAL A 460 18.13 -10.46 62.68
N PHE A 461 18.64 -9.96 61.56
CA PHE A 461 19.94 -9.29 61.42
C PHE A 461 21.14 -10.16 61.87
N MET A 462 21.04 -11.47 61.64
CA MET A 462 22.14 -12.40 61.94
C MET A 462 23.32 -12.20 60.98
N ASP A 463 23.03 -12.06 59.69
CA ASP A 463 23.97 -11.57 58.69
C ASP A 463 23.52 -10.18 58.20
N LYS A 464 24.34 -9.16 58.48
CA LYS A 464 24.08 -7.76 58.12
C LYS A 464 24.78 -7.34 56.83
N SER A 465 25.46 -8.26 56.16
CA SER A 465 26.18 -7.97 54.94
C SER A 465 25.20 -7.69 53.81
N GLY A 466 25.24 -6.46 53.28
CA GLY A 466 24.48 -6.08 52.08
C GLY A 466 22.95 -6.06 52.24
N ILE A 467 22.43 -5.89 53.46
CA ILE A 467 21.00 -5.64 53.71
C ILE A 467 20.73 -4.13 53.77
N VAL A 468 19.53 -3.70 53.36
CA VAL A 468 19.11 -2.28 53.28
C VAL A 468 19.06 -1.63 54.67
N ALA A 469 18.76 -2.40 55.71
CA ALA A 469 18.74 -1.93 57.10
C ALA A 469 20.08 -1.31 57.55
N GLY A 470 21.17 -1.65 56.88
CA GLY A 470 22.52 -1.13 57.11
C GLY A 470 23.34 -1.96 58.11
N PRO A 471 24.67 -1.84 58.08
CA PRO A 471 25.56 -2.63 58.94
C PRO A 471 25.40 -2.34 60.44
N GLY A 472 24.85 -1.17 60.78
CA GLY A 472 24.54 -0.75 62.14
C GLY A 472 23.21 -1.29 62.68
N ALA A 473 22.40 -1.99 61.87
CA ALA A 473 21.09 -2.48 62.31
C ALA A 473 21.22 -3.43 63.51
N ALA A 474 20.39 -3.25 64.53
CA ALA A 474 20.39 -4.07 65.73
C ALA A 474 18.97 -4.44 66.18
N TYR A 475 18.79 -5.69 66.60
CA TYR A 475 17.58 -6.21 67.23
C TYR A 475 17.89 -6.77 68.61
N ASP A 476 17.14 -6.32 69.62
CA ASP A 476 17.19 -6.87 70.96
C ASP A 476 16.08 -7.93 71.10
N PRO A 477 16.40 -9.24 71.20
CA PRO A 477 15.40 -10.29 71.31
C PRO A 477 14.68 -10.32 72.66
N ALA A 478 15.28 -9.76 73.72
CA ALA A 478 14.67 -9.69 75.05
C ALA A 478 13.65 -8.54 75.12
N ALA A 479 14.07 -7.35 74.69
CA ALA A 479 13.19 -6.18 74.62
C ALA A 479 12.27 -6.20 73.39
N ARG A 480 12.56 -7.05 72.41
CA ARG A 480 11.89 -7.13 71.11
C ARG A 480 11.85 -5.76 70.42
N SER A 481 12.98 -5.07 70.33
CA SER A 481 13.10 -3.70 69.80
C SER A 481 14.18 -3.57 68.72
N CYS A 482 14.03 -2.60 67.81
CA CYS A 482 14.97 -2.32 66.72
C CYS A 482 15.64 -0.95 66.89
N ASN A 483 16.95 -0.88 66.65
CA ASN A 483 17.77 0.33 66.79
C ASN A 483 18.72 0.50 65.60
N THR A 484 19.08 1.75 65.31
CA THR A 484 20.09 2.13 64.28
C THR A 484 19.83 1.50 62.90
N VAL A 485 18.55 1.54 62.48
CA VAL A 485 18.05 0.94 61.24
C VAL A 485 17.80 2.03 60.19
N TYR A 486 18.37 1.92 58.99
CA TYR A 486 18.18 2.88 57.89
C TYR A 486 16.70 3.11 57.55
N CYS A 487 15.88 2.07 57.53
CA CYS A 487 14.43 2.15 57.27
C CYS A 487 13.66 2.98 58.31
N HIS A 488 14.22 3.19 59.49
CA HIS A 488 13.68 4.05 60.53
C HIS A 488 14.53 5.33 60.64
N SER A 489 14.82 5.97 59.50
CA SER A 489 15.63 7.19 59.40
C SER A 489 15.07 8.21 58.41
N ASN A 490 15.73 9.37 58.28
CA ASN A 490 15.40 10.40 57.27
C ASN A 490 15.93 10.11 55.84
N GLY A 491 16.51 8.93 55.58
CA GLY A 491 16.89 8.48 54.24
C GLY A 491 18.04 9.22 53.55
N ALA A 492 18.69 10.20 54.20
CA ALA A 492 19.79 11.07 53.75
C ALA A 492 19.68 11.65 52.31
N PRO A 493 19.59 12.99 52.13
CA PRO A 493 19.63 13.59 50.79
C PRO A 493 20.99 13.35 50.12
N ARG A 494 21.06 13.42 48.78
CA ARG A 494 22.31 13.23 48.03
C ARG A 494 23.35 14.27 48.48
N GLY A 495 24.35 13.82 49.24
CA GLY A 495 25.38 14.67 49.87
C GLY A 495 25.07 15.15 51.30
N GLY A 496 24.06 14.61 52.00
CA GLY A 496 23.71 14.95 53.39
C GLY A 496 23.81 13.78 54.40
N THR A 497 23.25 13.95 55.61
CA THR A 497 23.45 13.06 56.80
C THR A 497 22.18 12.31 57.25
N LEU A 498 22.33 11.09 57.79
CA LEU A 498 21.26 10.23 58.33
C LEU A 498 20.87 10.57 59.79
N THR A 499 19.58 10.51 60.11
CA THR A 499 19.00 10.66 61.46
C THR A 499 18.03 9.51 61.75
N TYR A 500 18.18 8.77 62.86
CA TYR A 500 17.44 7.51 63.16
C TYR A 500 16.37 7.63 64.26
N GLN A 501 15.44 6.67 64.31
CA GLN A 501 14.40 6.48 65.32
C GLN A 501 14.47 5.06 65.95
N THR A 502 14.16 4.94 67.24
CA THR A 502 14.06 3.65 67.97
C THR A 502 12.61 3.17 68.02
N VAL A 503 12.37 1.87 67.74
CA VAL A 503 11.00 1.29 67.66
C VAL A 503 10.88 -0.06 68.39
N VAL A 504 9.67 -0.36 68.91
CA VAL A 504 9.35 -1.61 69.65
C VAL A 504 8.44 -2.52 68.81
N TRP A 505 8.71 -3.83 68.80
CA TRP A 505 8.04 -4.80 67.91
C TRP A 505 6.68 -5.30 68.42
N PRO A 506 6.49 -5.73 69.70
CA PRO A 506 5.18 -6.17 70.16
C PRO A 506 4.18 -5.02 70.23
N ASN A 507 2.95 -5.25 69.74
CA ASN A 507 1.86 -4.25 69.70
C ASN A 507 2.16 -2.99 68.86
N GLY A 508 3.20 -3.02 68.01
CA GLY A 508 3.59 -1.88 67.18
C GLY A 508 2.83 -1.75 65.86
N LYS A 509 1.81 -2.57 65.61
CA LYS A 509 1.07 -2.54 64.34
C LYS A 509 0.32 -1.21 64.18
N GLY A 510 0.56 -0.51 63.07
CA GLY A 510 -0.18 0.70 62.68
C GLY A 510 0.26 2.00 63.36
N THR A 511 1.43 2.05 63.99
CA THR A 511 1.91 3.25 64.71
C THR A 511 2.72 4.24 63.85
N ILE A 512 3.26 3.80 62.71
CA ILE A 512 4.11 4.61 61.81
C ILE A 512 3.58 4.58 60.38
N ALA A 513 3.31 3.38 59.86
CA ALA A 513 2.86 3.20 58.49
C ALA A 513 1.33 3.24 58.38
N GLY A 514 0.80 3.93 57.37
CA GLY A 514 -0.64 4.04 57.10
C GLY A 514 -1.37 5.10 57.93
N VAL A 515 -0.65 6.07 58.50
CA VAL A 515 -1.20 7.16 59.32
C VAL A 515 -1.11 8.52 58.60
N VAL A 516 -2.00 9.46 58.95
CA VAL A 516 -1.96 10.82 58.38
C VAL A 516 -0.65 11.51 58.79
N GLY A 517 0.11 12.02 57.80
CA GLY A 517 1.40 12.67 58.04
C GLY A 517 2.61 11.72 58.05
N GLU A 518 2.44 10.46 57.64
CA GLU A 518 3.48 9.42 57.58
C GLU A 518 4.81 9.89 56.97
N CYS A 519 4.80 10.70 55.89
CA CYS A 519 6.04 11.19 55.28
C CYS A 519 6.90 12.00 56.27
N GLY A 520 6.24 12.87 57.05
CA GLY A 520 6.89 13.73 58.06
C GLY A 520 7.46 12.96 59.24
N MET A 521 7.06 11.69 59.42
CA MET A 521 7.65 10.81 60.42
C MET A 521 9.07 10.37 60.04
N CYS A 522 9.44 10.51 58.75
CA CYS A 522 10.76 10.17 58.22
C CYS A 522 11.50 11.42 57.68
N HIS A 523 10.92 12.20 56.76
CA HIS A 523 11.57 13.37 56.13
C HIS A 523 10.59 14.52 55.76
N GLU A 524 11.10 15.70 55.37
CA GLU A 524 10.29 16.84 54.92
C GLU A 524 9.50 16.54 53.64
N ALA A 525 8.26 17.04 53.53
CA ALA A 525 7.37 16.73 52.40
C ALA A 525 7.74 17.41 51.07
N LEU A 526 8.48 18.54 51.07
CA LEU A 526 8.90 19.27 49.87
C LEU A 526 10.43 19.47 49.89
N PRO A 527 11.22 18.69 49.14
CA PRO A 527 12.67 18.76 49.21
C PRO A 527 13.20 20.03 48.53
N THR A 528 14.03 20.79 49.27
CA THR A 528 14.72 22.00 48.75
C THR A 528 16.18 21.75 48.35
N SER A 529 16.62 20.49 48.36
CA SER A 529 17.99 20.11 48.03
C SER A 529 18.35 20.35 46.54
N ASN A 530 19.57 20.83 46.28
CA ASN A 530 20.12 21.03 44.93
C ASN A 530 19.23 21.92 44.03
N VAL A 531 19.05 21.56 42.74
CA VAL A 531 18.21 22.31 41.78
C VAL A 531 16.72 21.96 41.82
N HIS A 532 16.25 21.16 42.79
CA HIS A 532 14.82 20.83 42.95
C HIS A 532 13.98 22.10 42.99
N GLY A 533 14.40 23.12 43.74
CA GLY A 533 13.68 24.38 43.85
C GLY A 533 13.37 25.05 42.51
N LYS A 534 14.28 24.98 41.52
CA LYS A 534 14.10 25.58 40.17
C LYS A 534 13.11 24.82 39.28
N HIS A 535 12.94 23.52 39.52
CA HIS A 535 12.02 22.68 38.75
C HIS A 535 10.64 22.68 39.41
N LEU A 536 10.59 22.56 40.74
CA LEU A 536 9.36 22.68 41.51
C LEU A 536 8.70 24.07 41.32
N SER A 537 9.48 25.14 41.23
CA SER A 537 8.95 26.49 40.95
C SER A 537 8.35 26.65 39.54
N ARG A 538 8.71 25.79 38.59
CA ARG A 538 8.13 25.73 37.24
C ARG A 538 6.89 24.84 37.16
N GLY A 539 6.43 24.33 38.31
CA GLY A 539 5.25 23.48 38.42
C GLY A 539 5.52 22.01 38.08
N TYR A 540 6.78 21.60 37.89
CA TYR A 540 7.10 20.20 37.63
C TYR A 540 6.91 19.38 38.90
N GLY A 541 6.05 18.37 38.81
CA GLY A 541 5.82 17.43 39.91
C GLY A 541 6.96 16.42 40.05
N CYS A 542 7.00 15.75 41.20
CA CYS A 542 7.99 14.74 41.50
C CYS A 542 8.00 13.62 40.44
N ILE A 543 6.83 13.27 39.90
CA ILE A 543 6.67 12.27 38.84
C ILE A 543 7.43 12.61 37.56
N SER A 544 7.67 13.89 37.23
CA SER A 544 8.39 14.24 36.01
C SER A 544 9.80 13.68 35.97
N CYS A 545 10.46 13.54 37.14
CA CYS A 545 11.86 13.09 37.28
C CYS A 545 12.02 11.81 38.11
N HIS A 546 11.05 11.46 38.93
CA HIS A 546 11.06 10.27 39.79
C HIS A 546 9.87 9.36 39.44
N ALA A 547 9.54 9.24 38.16
CA ALA A 547 8.41 8.46 37.67
C ALA A 547 8.47 6.99 38.10
N ALA A 548 9.68 6.46 38.28
CA ALA A 548 9.87 5.11 38.79
C ALA A 548 9.52 4.97 40.28
N THR A 549 9.43 6.05 41.04
CA THR A 549 9.25 6.04 42.51
C THR A 549 7.92 6.65 42.94
N VAL A 550 7.41 7.67 42.26
CA VAL A 550 6.18 8.39 42.64
C VAL A 550 5.16 8.49 41.50
N ALA A 551 3.87 8.45 41.86
CA ALA A 551 2.74 8.71 40.96
C ALA A 551 2.27 10.17 41.02
N SER A 552 2.57 10.88 42.10
CA SER A 552 2.21 12.28 42.29
C SER A 552 3.14 12.91 43.34
N ASN A 553 2.88 14.17 43.70
CA ASN A 553 3.63 14.83 44.77
C ASN A 553 3.31 14.27 46.18
N THR A 554 2.23 13.50 46.32
CA THR A 554 1.75 12.94 47.60
C THR A 554 1.56 11.42 47.54
N THR A 555 1.91 10.78 46.42
CA THR A 555 1.67 9.36 46.21
C THR A 555 2.95 8.69 45.70
N ILE A 556 3.46 7.76 46.51
CA ILE A 556 4.59 6.89 46.14
C ILE A 556 4.00 5.74 45.31
N SER A 557 4.50 5.56 44.10
CA SER A 557 4.08 4.47 43.19
C SER A 557 4.88 3.20 43.42
N ASP A 558 6.15 3.34 43.82
CA ASP A 558 7.03 2.22 44.14
C ASP A 558 7.77 2.50 45.45
N MET A 559 7.23 1.91 46.52
CA MET A 559 7.83 2.05 47.84
C MET A 559 9.20 1.37 47.92
N THR A 560 9.44 0.30 47.15
CA THR A 560 10.73 -0.42 47.19
C THR A 560 11.88 0.47 46.74
N ARG A 561 11.64 1.35 45.76
CA ARG A 561 12.62 2.34 45.28
C ARG A 561 12.65 3.62 46.10
N HIS A 562 11.64 3.85 46.94
CA HIS A 562 11.62 5.00 47.82
C HIS A 562 12.56 4.80 49.02
N VAL A 563 12.63 3.56 49.52
CA VAL A 563 13.34 3.20 50.77
C VAL A 563 14.55 2.29 50.57
N ASP A 564 15.10 2.16 49.36
CA ASP A 564 16.27 1.30 49.05
C ASP A 564 17.65 1.93 49.37
N GLY A 565 17.68 3.19 49.81
CA GLY A 565 18.94 3.93 50.01
C GLY A 565 19.44 4.67 48.77
N VAL A 566 18.91 4.37 47.58
CA VAL A 566 19.38 4.87 46.30
C VAL A 566 18.47 6.00 45.81
N LYS A 567 19.07 7.10 45.37
CA LYS A 567 18.33 8.26 44.84
C LYS A 567 18.06 8.10 43.36
N THR A 568 17.17 7.17 43.03
CA THR A 568 16.76 6.88 41.64
C THR A 568 16.16 8.14 40.99
N VAL A 569 16.74 8.58 39.87
CA VAL A 569 16.11 9.54 38.95
C VAL A 569 15.74 8.81 37.67
N VAL A 570 14.44 8.74 37.38
CA VAL A 570 13.87 8.17 36.15
C VAL A 570 12.77 9.09 35.68
N PHE A 571 13.00 9.71 34.53
CA PHE A 571 12.06 10.64 33.93
C PHE A 571 10.79 9.94 33.43
N SER A 572 9.67 10.66 33.50
CA SER A 572 8.38 10.15 33.03
C SER A 572 8.37 10.02 31.50
N THR A 573 8.11 8.81 31.01
CA THR A 573 7.87 8.61 29.56
C THR A 573 6.50 9.10 29.12
N ALA A 574 5.57 9.27 30.06
CA ALA A 574 4.22 9.79 29.79
C ALA A 574 4.21 11.31 29.68
N ASP A 575 5.22 11.98 30.22
CA ASP A 575 5.44 13.40 30.00
C ASP A 575 6.20 13.57 28.67
N PRO A 576 5.57 14.12 27.62
CA PRO A 576 6.22 14.31 26.33
C PRO A 576 7.51 15.15 26.46
N LEU A 577 7.61 15.98 27.50
CA LEU A 577 8.76 16.83 27.76
C LEU A 577 9.98 16.03 28.23
N THR A 578 9.78 14.98 29.03
CA THR A 578 10.87 14.22 29.65
C THR A 578 11.05 12.81 29.08
N SER A 579 10.21 12.43 28.11
CA SER A 579 10.17 11.10 27.48
C SER A 579 11.47 10.60 26.83
N ALA A 580 12.38 11.49 26.45
CA ALA A 580 13.70 11.13 25.91
C ALA A 580 14.86 11.57 26.82
N THR A 581 14.57 12.03 28.04
CA THR A 581 15.59 12.51 28.99
C THR A 581 16.23 11.33 29.70
N VAL A 582 17.56 11.28 29.64
CA VAL A 582 18.42 10.30 30.29
C VAL A 582 19.15 10.97 31.44
N TRP A 583 19.22 10.28 32.57
CA TRP A 583 19.98 10.69 33.74
C TRP A 583 21.33 9.95 33.80
N ASN A 584 22.42 10.69 33.98
CA ASN A 584 23.73 10.14 34.30
C ASN A 584 23.99 10.27 35.80
N GLU A 585 23.91 9.14 36.50
CA GLU A 585 24.08 9.08 37.94
C GLU A 585 25.47 9.53 38.41
N ALA A 586 26.54 9.14 37.70
CA ALA A 586 27.91 9.44 38.12
C ALA A 586 28.27 10.92 37.96
N ALA A 587 27.84 11.54 36.85
CA ALA A 587 28.10 12.95 36.57
C ALA A 587 27.06 13.90 37.17
N ALA A 588 25.94 13.36 37.66
CA ALA A 588 24.75 14.12 38.05
C ALA A 588 24.25 15.05 36.92
N THR A 589 24.27 14.57 35.68
CA THR A 589 23.82 15.35 34.50
C THR A 589 22.59 14.71 33.86
N CYS A 590 21.72 15.51 33.25
CA CYS A 590 20.62 15.02 32.41
C CYS A 590 20.86 15.39 30.95
N THR A 591 20.55 14.50 30.02
CA THR A 591 20.73 14.67 28.57
C THR A 591 19.56 14.08 27.81
N GLY A 592 19.13 14.71 26.73
CA GLY A 592 17.96 14.23 25.97
C GLY A 592 16.64 14.78 26.50
N GLY A 593 15.53 14.38 25.88
CA GLY A 593 14.19 14.93 26.16
C GLY A 593 13.90 16.18 25.34
N LYS A 594 12.71 16.77 25.50
CA LYS A 594 12.35 18.02 24.81
C LYS A 594 12.84 19.28 25.55
N CYS A 595 13.13 19.18 26.85
CA CYS A 595 13.53 20.33 27.68
C CYS A 595 14.97 20.82 27.44
N HIS A 596 15.89 19.92 27.11
CA HIS A 596 17.32 20.23 26.91
C HIS A 596 17.80 19.84 25.49
N SER A 597 16.91 20.06 24.52
CA SER A 597 17.10 19.77 23.11
C SER A 597 16.53 20.88 22.23
N ASP A 598 16.40 20.58 20.94
CA ASP A 598 15.74 21.37 19.92
C ASP A 598 14.20 21.59 20.17
N GLY A 599 13.67 21.23 21.34
CA GLY A 599 12.24 21.34 21.70
C GLY A 599 11.36 20.22 21.12
N SER A 600 11.86 19.47 20.14
CA SER A 600 11.23 18.26 19.58
C SER A 600 11.94 16.97 20.01
N GLY A 601 13.10 17.08 20.69
CA GLY A 601 13.94 15.95 21.10
C GLY A 601 15.11 15.66 20.16
N GLY A 602 15.32 16.50 19.13
CA GLY A 602 16.43 16.45 18.19
C GLY A 602 17.64 17.27 18.65
N ALA A 603 18.72 17.21 17.85
CA ALA A 603 19.97 17.91 18.14
C ALA A 603 19.84 19.44 17.95
N PRO A 604 20.65 20.24 18.68
CA PRO A 604 21.62 19.84 19.70
C PRO A 604 20.98 19.46 21.04
N LEU A 605 21.48 18.34 21.59
CA LEU A 605 21.15 17.85 22.92
C LEU A 605 22.17 18.38 23.92
N THR A 606 21.70 18.98 25.01
CA THR A 606 22.56 19.62 26.02
C THR A 606 22.55 18.81 27.31
N ALA A 607 23.67 18.86 28.04
CA ALA A 607 23.95 18.00 29.20
C ALA A 607 24.11 18.78 30.52
N PRO A 608 23.09 19.50 31.02
CA PRO A 608 23.22 20.26 32.26
C PRO A 608 23.44 19.36 33.49
N ASN A 609 24.15 19.90 34.48
CA ASN A 609 24.48 19.28 35.76
C ASN A 609 23.50 19.70 36.88
N TRP A 610 22.92 18.72 37.57
CA TRP A 610 21.93 18.87 38.63
C TRP A 610 22.47 19.49 39.92
N LEU A 611 23.78 19.44 40.13
CA LEU A 611 24.44 20.10 41.26
C LEU A 611 24.85 21.54 40.89
N ASN A 612 24.73 21.96 39.62
CA ASN A 612 25.11 23.30 39.15
C ASN A 612 24.08 23.91 38.16
N ALA A 613 23.29 24.86 38.65
CA ALA A 613 22.23 25.52 37.90
C ALA A 613 22.69 26.30 36.63
N ALA A 614 23.96 26.68 36.48
CA ALA A 614 24.44 27.50 35.36
C ALA A 614 24.57 26.73 34.03
N SER A 615 24.43 25.42 34.04
CA SER A 615 24.78 24.51 32.95
C SER A 615 23.72 24.33 31.84
N GLY A 616 22.56 25.01 31.91
CA GLY A 616 21.43 24.87 30.97
C GLY A 616 20.90 26.20 30.41
N ALA A 617 21.78 27.11 29.97
CA ALA A 617 21.42 28.44 29.46
C ALA A 617 21.09 28.47 27.93
N CYS A 618 20.53 29.59 27.43
CA CYS A 618 20.15 29.79 26.01
C CYS A 618 21.34 29.68 25.03
N GLY A 619 21.08 29.26 23.78
CA GLY A 619 22.11 29.05 22.73
C GLY A 619 22.68 27.62 22.68
N SER A 620 22.39 26.84 23.71
CA SER A 620 22.82 25.44 23.81
C SER A 620 22.00 24.50 22.91
N CYS A 621 20.79 24.91 22.46
CA CYS A 621 19.78 24.03 21.85
C CYS A 621 19.44 24.18 20.35
N HIS A 622 19.87 25.21 19.59
CA HIS A 622 19.57 25.32 18.14
C HIS A 622 20.59 26.18 17.38
N ALA A 623 21.44 25.58 16.54
CA ALA A 623 22.53 26.28 15.84
C ALA A 623 22.53 26.20 14.28
N ALA A 624 21.67 25.41 13.60
CA ALA A 624 21.68 25.23 12.13
C ALA A 624 20.32 24.83 11.46
N VAL A 625 20.15 25.12 10.15
CA VAL A 625 18.88 24.99 9.35
C VAL A 625 18.52 23.54 8.99
N PRO A 626 17.25 23.08 9.20
CA PRO A 626 16.82 21.74 8.81
C PRO A 626 16.85 21.50 7.29
N ALA A 627 17.29 20.31 6.85
CA ALA A 627 17.39 19.92 5.43
C ALA A 627 16.24 19.02 4.91
N THR A 628 15.17 18.84 5.69
CA THR A 628 14.10 17.85 5.43
C THR A 628 13.01 18.38 4.48
N ASN A 629 12.29 17.48 3.79
CA ASN A 629 11.13 17.83 2.96
C ASN A 629 11.45 18.96 1.94
N ALA A 630 10.57 19.95 1.81
CA ALA A 630 10.78 21.09 0.91
C ALA A 630 11.75 22.15 1.46
N HIS A 631 12.38 21.99 2.63
CA HIS A 631 13.33 22.99 3.15
C HIS A 631 14.49 23.22 2.18
N ASN A 632 15.08 22.15 1.64
CA ASN A 632 16.16 22.28 0.66
C ASN A 632 15.71 23.09 -0.58
N ALA A 633 14.47 22.84 -1.06
CA ALA A 633 13.90 23.58 -2.17
C ALA A 633 13.76 25.09 -1.88
N HIS A 634 13.46 25.47 -0.63
CA HIS A 634 13.20 26.85 -0.24
C HIS A 634 14.43 27.60 0.29
N PHE A 635 15.43 26.91 0.85
CA PHE A 635 16.57 27.54 1.52
C PHE A 635 17.90 27.46 0.77
N THR A 636 18.09 26.44 -0.07
CA THR A 636 19.43 26.12 -0.61
C THR A 636 19.45 25.83 -2.11
N THR A 637 18.34 25.34 -2.70
CA THR A 637 18.36 24.99 -4.14
C THR A 637 18.29 26.23 -5.05
N PRO A 638 19.13 26.32 -6.09
CA PRO A 638 19.12 27.47 -7.00
C PRO A 638 17.82 27.64 -7.80
N TYR A 639 17.11 26.55 -8.09
CA TYR A 639 15.86 26.58 -8.85
C TYR A 639 14.64 26.98 -8.02
N GLY A 640 14.77 27.09 -6.69
CA GLY A 640 13.73 27.56 -5.77
C GLY A 640 13.95 28.99 -5.28
N PRO A 641 13.19 29.47 -4.26
CA PRO A 641 13.27 30.86 -3.79
C PRO A 641 14.54 31.20 -2.98
N ASN A 642 15.27 30.21 -2.47
CA ASN A 642 16.57 30.36 -1.81
C ASN A 642 16.65 31.44 -0.71
N PHE A 643 15.87 31.29 0.36
CA PHE A 643 15.74 32.27 1.45
C PHE A 643 16.98 32.44 2.37
N GLY A 644 18.02 31.61 2.25
CA GLY A 644 19.24 31.72 3.08
C GLY A 644 19.14 31.11 4.48
N THR A 645 20.13 31.36 5.37
CA THR A 645 20.32 30.60 6.63
C THR A 645 20.41 31.42 7.93
N LEU A 646 19.92 32.67 7.97
CA LEU A 646 20.09 33.58 9.13
C LEU A 646 18.98 33.45 10.20
N TYR A 647 19.37 33.22 11.46
CA TYR A 647 18.48 33.00 12.61
C TYR A 647 18.19 34.27 13.44
N PRO A 648 16.99 34.43 14.05
CA PRO A 648 15.77 33.60 13.96
C PRO A 648 14.72 34.10 12.94
N SER A 649 14.95 35.27 12.30
CA SER A 649 13.96 35.97 11.48
C SER A 649 13.55 35.21 10.21
N VAL A 650 14.45 34.42 9.61
CA VAL A 650 14.14 33.64 8.40
C VAL A 650 13.14 32.52 8.68
N CYS A 651 13.18 31.91 9.87
CA CYS A 651 12.26 30.84 10.26
C CYS A 651 10.84 31.37 10.52
N GLN A 652 10.72 32.62 10.99
CA GLN A 652 9.44 33.27 11.27
C GLN A 652 8.58 33.52 10.02
N ASN A 653 9.19 33.51 8.82
CA ASN A 653 8.46 33.56 7.55
C ASN A 653 7.54 32.34 7.35
N CYS A 654 7.84 31.24 8.04
CA CYS A 654 7.13 29.98 7.90
C CYS A 654 6.64 29.41 9.24
N HIS A 655 7.20 29.80 10.39
CA HIS A 655 6.91 29.25 11.70
C HIS A 655 6.51 30.29 12.76
N VAL A 656 5.68 29.89 13.73
CA VAL A 656 5.23 30.76 14.84
C VAL A 656 6.27 30.79 15.97
N TYR A 657 6.90 31.93 16.22
CA TYR A 657 7.88 32.10 17.31
C TYR A 657 7.85 33.51 17.92
N THR A 658 7.69 33.61 19.25
CA THR A 658 7.64 34.88 20.02
C THR A 658 8.65 34.94 21.17
N THR A 659 8.60 34.01 22.13
CA THR A 659 9.55 33.88 23.27
C THR A 659 9.89 32.41 23.57
N ASP A 660 10.93 32.18 24.38
CA ASP A 660 11.38 30.85 24.83
C ASP A 660 10.35 30.13 25.73
N THR A 661 9.58 30.90 26.49
CA THR A 661 8.46 30.42 27.31
C THR A 661 7.13 30.35 26.57
N ALA A 662 7.08 30.71 25.29
CA ALA A 662 5.84 30.69 24.54
C ALA A 662 5.32 29.25 24.47
N PRO A 663 4.02 29.01 24.74
CA PRO A 663 3.45 27.67 24.63
C PRO A 663 3.70 27.03 23.25
N THR A 664 3.75 27.84 22.19
CA THR A 664 4.04 27.41 20.82
C THR A 664 5.50 27.02 20.56
N HIS A 665 6.43 27.35 21.46
CA HIS A 665 7.84 27.00 21.28
C HIS A 665 8.20 25.63 21.88
N VAL A 666 7.48 25.21 22.93
CA VAL A 666 7.73 23.95 23.67
C VAL A 666 6.55 22.97 23.65
N ASN A 667 5.56 23.17 22.78
CA ASN A 667 4.42 22.25 22.59
C ASN A 667 4.79 20.98 21.81
N GLY A 668 5.99 20.91 21.25
CA GLY A 668 6.45 19.76 20.47
C GLY A 668 5.76 19.61 19.12
N THR A 669 5.10 20.65 18.62
CA THR A 669 4.58 20.73 17.25
C THR A 669 5.35 21.77 16.45
N VAL A 670 5.54 21.52 15.16
CA VAL A 670 6.11 22.50 14.24
C VAL A 670 4.97 23.38 13.74
N ASP A 671 4.74 24.48 14.45
CA ASP A 671 3.64 25.40 14.14
C ASP A 671 4.00 26.26 12.92
N ALA A 672 3.28 26.05 11.81
CA ALA A 672 3.52 26.73 10.54
C ALA A 672 2.47 27.79 10.23
N VAL A 673 2.89 28.88 9.59
CA VAL A 673 2.01 29.95 9.09
C VAL A 673 1.47 29.55 7.71
N ALA A 674 0.54 28.59 7.65
CA ALA A 674 -0.08 28.12 6.41
C ALA A 674 -1.59 28.43 6.37
N GLY A 675 -2.09 29.02 5.26
CA GLY A 675 -3.51 29.35 5.09
C GLY A 675 -3.79 30.41 4.02
N ALA A 676 -5.06 30.68 3.74
CA ALA A 676 -5.49 31.78 2.87
C ALA A 676 -4.99 33.12 3.45
N GLY A 677 -4.16 33.85 2.70
CA GLY A 677 -3.49 35.09 3.16
C GLY A 677 -2.06 34.91 3.69
N SER A 678 -1.53 33.69 3.75
CA SER A 678 -0.12 33.44 4.07
C SER A 678 0.83 33.77 2.90
N ALA A 679 2.11 34.01 3.18
CA ALA A 679 3.14 34.20 2.15
C ALA A 679 3.25 32.99 1.19
N CYS A 680 2.90 31.80 1.67
CA CYS A 680 2.85 30.56 0.90
C CYS A 680 1.80 30.62 -0.22
N ALA A 681 0.63 31.22 0.04
CA ALA A 681 -0.47 31.32 -0.93
C ALA A 681 -0.12 32.24 -2.11
N ASN A 682 0.80 33.21 -1.92
CA ASN A 682 1.26 34.05 -3.01
C ASN A 682 2.18 33.29 -3.97
N CYS A 683 3.09 32.46 -3.44
CA CYS A 683 3.98 31.63 -4.24
C CYS A 683 3.28 30.39 -4.83
N HIS A 684 2.25 29.87 -4.16
CA HIS A 684 1.45 28.73 -4.57
C HIS A 684 -0.04 29.09 -4.64
N PRO A 685 -0.45 29.89 -5.65
CA PRO A 685 -1.80 30.46 -5.72
C PRO A 685 -2.87 29.47 -6.20
N ALA A 686 -2.45 28.34 -6.77
CA ALA A 686 -3.30 27.16 -6.92
C ALA A 686 -3.45 26.45 -5.55
N ALA A 687 -3.79 25.15 -5.55
CA ALA A 687 -3.69 24.37 -4.32
C ALA A 687 -2.23 24.33 -3.84
N ILE A 688 -1.98 24.77 -2.60
CA ILE A 688 -0.65 24.70 -1.97
C ILE A 688 -0.22 23.23 -1.95
N PRO A 689 0.90 22.87 -2.62
CA PRO A 689 1.36 21.49 -2.63
C PRO A 689 1.66 21.01 -1.21
N PRO A 690 1.38 19.73 -0.89
CA PRO A 690 1.82 19.16 0.37
C PRO A 690 3.33 19.35 0.57
N TRP A 691 3.74 19.85 1.74
CA TRP A 691 5.15 20.15 2.07
C TRP A 691 6.07 18.92 2.00
N THR A 692 5.49 17.72 2.04
CA THR A 692 6.16 16.43 1.90
C THR A 692 6.60 16.11 0.47
N ILE A 693 6.12 16.85 -0.53
CA ILE A 693 6.51 16.67 -1.93
C ILE A 693 7.88 17.32 -2.15
N ALA A 694 8.93 16.49 -2.17
CA ALA A 694 10.29 16.91 -2.52
C ALA A 694 10.52 16.96 -4.05
N THR A 695 9.59 16.46 -4.85
CA THR A 695 9.70 16.46 -6.32
C THR A 695 9.41 17.83 -6.92
N ARG A 696 10.10 18.15 -8.02
CA ARG A 696 9.96 19.42 -8.74
C ARG A 696 8.54 19.61 -9.27
N LEU A 697 7.97 20.79 -9.02
CA LEU A 697 6.67 21.18 -9.56
C LEU A 697 6.73 21.39 -11.07
N VAL A 698 5.62 21.07 -11.76
CA VAL A 698 5.47 21.35 -13.19
C VAL A 698 5.48 22.86 -13.42
N CYS A 699 6.17 23.35 -14.46
CA CYS A 699 6.33 24.79 -14.69
C CYS A 699 4.99 25.53 -14.79
N THR A 700 3.95 24.88 -15.31
CA THR A 700 2.60 25.41 -15.46
C THR A 700 1.90 25.69 -14.13
N SER A 701 2.35 25.16 -12.99
CA SER A 701 1.78 25.49 -11.67
C SER A 701 2.10 26.92 -11.24
N CYS A 702 3.22 27.47 -11.72
CA CYS A 702 3.64 28.84 -11.42
C CYS A 702 3.33 29.80 -12.57
N HIS A 703 3.39 29.32 -13.81
CA HIS A 703 3.13 30.10 -15.03
C HIS A 703 1.67 30.00 -15.51
N ALA A 704 0.72 29.96 -14.57
CA ALA A 704 -0.72 29.80 -14.80
C ALA A 704 -1.46 31.14 -14.96
N ALA A 705 -2.77 31.08 -15.26
CA ALA A 705 -3.63 32.26 -15.39
C ALA A 705 -3.73 33.05 -14.07
N LEU A 706 -3.66 32.33 -12.94
CA LEU A 706 -3.37 32.89 -11.63
C LEU A 706 -1.87 32.61 -11.33
N PRO A 707 -0.97 33.56 -11.57
CA PRO A 707 0.47 33.32 -11.50
C PRO A 707 0.97 33.35 -10.06
N SER A 708 2.06 32.62 -9.80
CA SER A 708 2.82 32.78 -8.55
C SER A 708 3.35 34.20 -8.44
N VAL A 709 3.19 34.85 -7.29
CA VAL A 709 3.64 36.21 -7.01
C VAL A 709 4.65 36.18 -5.87
N LEU A 710 5.83 36.76 -6.10
CA LEU A 710 6.85 36.85 -5.06
C LEU A 710 6.49 37.93 -4.03
N PRO A 711 7.06 37.88 -2.81
CA PRO A 711 6.82 38.89 -1.77
C PRO A 711 7.10 40.34 -2.21
N ASN A 712 7.96 40.54 -3.21
CA ASN A 712 8.23 41.85 -3.80
C ASN A 712 7.22 42.29 -4.88
N GLY A 713 6.12 41.55 -5.05
CA GLY A 713 5.03 41.86 -5.99
C GLY A 713 5.25 41.40 -7.43
N VAL A 714 6.39 40.77 -7.75
CA VAL A 714 6.66 40.31 -9.12
C VAL A 714 5.95 38.99 -9.41
N ALA A 715 5.03 39.02 -10.37
CA ALA A 715 4.27 37.86 -10.83
C ALA A 715 5.02 37.04 -11.89
N ALA A 716 4.89 35.72 -11.83
CA ALA A 716 5.38 34.83 -12.86
C ALA A 716 4.65 35.08 -14.21
N PRO A 717 5.36 35.08 -15.35
CA PRO A 717 4.73 35.36 -16.64
C PRO A 717 3.80 34.23 -17.06
N TYR A 718 2.61 34.58 -17.56
CA TYR A 718 1.63 33.62 -18.09
C TYR A 718 2.05 33.06 -19.45
N LYS A 719 2.00 31.73 -19.62
CA LYS A 719 2.51 31.01 -20.81
C LYS A 719 1.50 30.04 -21.46
N ALA A 720 0.20 30.29 -21.32
CA ALA A 720 -0.82 29.34 -21.81
C ALA A 720 -0.91 29.18 -23.34
N ASN A 721 -0.42 30.15 -24.11
CA ASN A 721 -0.46 30.07 -25.58
C ASN A 721 0.51 29.02 -26.14
N PHE A 722 1.38 28.45 -25.31
CA PHE A 722 2.45 27.55 -25.74
C PHE A 722 1.93 26.37 -26.56
N GLY A 723 0.89 25.69 -26.07
CA GLY A 723 0.29 24.54 -26.74
C GLY A 723 -0.62 24.87 -27.93
N VAL A 724 -1.01 26.14 -28.12
CA VAL A 724 -2.05 26.52 -29.10
C VAL A 724 -1.44 27.31 -30.26
N THR A 725 -0.83 28.46 -29.96
CA THR A 725 -0.23 29.35 -30.96
C THR A 725 1.31 29.39 -30.90
N GLY A 726 1.90 28.83 -29.85
CA GLY A 726 3.35 28.73 -29.62
C GLY A 726 3.99 27.44 -30.17
N HIS A 727 5.23 27.16 -29.71
CA HIS A 727 6.00 25.99 -30.12
C HIS A 727 5.55 24.66 -29.50
N GLY A 728 4.74 24.71 -28.43
CA GLY A 728 4.26 23.52 -27.73
C GLY A 728 3.34 22.61 -28.55
N ARG A 729 2.79 23.12 -29.65
CA ARG A 729 1.96 22.35 -30.58
C ARG A 729 2.75 21.45 -31.53
N PHE A 730 4.06 21.57 -31.58
CA PHE A 730 4.90 20.79 -32.48
C PHE A 730 5.62 19.66 -31.72
N PRO A 731 5.65 18.43 -32.24
CA PRO A 731 6.24 17.29 -31.54
C PRO A 731 7.69 17.49 -31.07
N ALA A 732 8.53 18.18 -31.87
CA ALA A 732 9.93 18.42 -31.54
C ALA A 732 10.16 19.42 -30.40
N SER A 733 9.11 20.14 -29.95
CA SER A 733 9.20 21.22 -28.97
C SER A 733 8.01 21.26 -28.02
N ASN A 734 7.30 20.15 -27.83
CA ASN A 734 6.08 20.08 -27.02
C ASN A 734 6.32 20.09 -25.50
N GLN A 735 7.58 20.09 -25.06
CA GLN A 735 7.97 20.14 -23.65
C GLN A 735 8.81 21.39 -23.35
N CYS A 736 8.58 22.02 -22.21
CA CYS A 736 9.34 23.20 -21.76
C CYS A 736 10.84 22.92 -21.68
N THR A 737 11.21 21.71 -21.23
CA THR A 737 12.59 21.24 -21.06
C THR A 737 13.32 21.00 -22.39
N SER A 738 12.61 21.00 -23.53
CA SER A 738 13.27 20.98 -24.86
C SER A 738 14.09 22.24 -25.09
N CYS A 739 13.69 23.35 -24.47
CA CYS A 739 14.31 24.66 -24.61
C CYS A 739 14.94 25.16 -23.31
N HIS A 740 14.45 24.67 -22.16
CA HIS A 740 14.82 25.20 -20.86
C HIS A 740 15.56 24.23 -19.95
N ASP A 741 16.65 24.70 -19.35
CA ASP A 741 17.30 24.00 -18.24
C ASP A 741 16.46 24.15 -16.96
N GLN A 742 16.06 23.01 -16.40
CA GLN A 742 15.22 22.92 -15.22
C GLN A 742 15.96 23.15 -13.90
N ASP A 743 17.29 22.99 -13.89
CA ASP A 743 18.14 23.05 -12.69
C ASP A 743 18.77 24.45 -12.47
N SER A 744 18.73 25.31 -13.48
CA SER A 744 19.24 26.69 -13.44
C SER A 744 18.45 27.63 -12.51
N PRO A 745 19.08 28.71 -11.98
CA PRO A 745 18.41 29.76 -11.23
C PRO A 745 17.19 30.37 -11.96
N HIS A 746 16.12 30.70 -11.22
CA HIS A 746 14.82 31.10 -11.80
C HIS A 746 14.13 32.20 -11.04
N ILE A 747 13.96 31.96 -9.74
CA ILE A 747 13.16 32.81 -8.86
C ILE A 747 14.09 33.89 -8.32
N SER A 748 14.01 35.07 -8.93
CA SER A 748 15.01 36.13 -8.73
C SER A 748 14.42 37.51 -8.43
N GLY A 749 13.09 37.60 -8.35
CA GLY A 749 12.42 38.87 -8.10
C GLY A 749 12.47 39.88 -9.24
N LYS A 750 12.95 39.53 -10.45
CA LYS A 750 12.98 40.41 -11.63
C LYS A 750 12.58 39.68 -12.91
N LEU A 751 11.67 40.28 -13.69
CA LEU A 751 11.29 39.75 -15.01
C LEU A 751 12.46 39.82 -16.00
N GLY A 752 12.61 38.78 -16.82
CA GLY A 752 13.63 38.70 -17.86
C GLY A 752 15.07 38.47 -17.36
N GLY A 753 15.25 38.17 -16.07
CA GLY A 753 16.57 38.13 -15.43
C GLY A 753 17.41 36.86 -15.60
N TYR A 754 16.84 35.70 -15.95
CA TYR A 754 17.61 34.45 -15.95
C TYR A 754 17.17 33.58 -17.12
N LYS A 755 18.02 33.53 -18.14
CA LYS A 755 17.83 32.67 -19.32
C LYS A 755 18.12 31.24 -18.92
N ARG A 756 17.08 30.52 -18.50
CA ARG A 756 17.06 29.06 -18.40
C ARG A 756 17.16 28.44 -19.78
N LEU A 757 18.15 28.73 -20.60
CA LEU A 757 18.25 28.11 -21.92
C LEU A 757 19.05 26.82 -21.78
N SER A 758 18.60 25.75 -22.43
CA SER A 758 19.36 24.49 -22.50
C SER A 758 20.64 24.63 -23.35
N LEU A 759 20.75 25.72 -24.12
CA LEU A 759 21.94 26.12 -24.88
C LEU A 759 22.36 27.56 -24.52
N PRO A 760 23.61 27.97 -24.78
CA PRO A 760 24.18 29.21 -24.25
C PRO A 760 23.43 30.51 -24.61
N ASP A 761 22.75 30.54 -25.76
CA ASP A 761 22.02 31.72 -26.23
C ASP A 761 20.76 31.37 -27.05
N ASP A 762 19.88 32.36 -27.23
CA ASP A 762 18.57 32.17 -27.89
C ASP A 762 18.72 31.73 -29.34
N ASN A 763 19.67 32.32 -30.08
CA ASN A 763 19.81 32.08 -31.51
C ASN A 763 20.43 30.70 -31.78
N SER A 764 21.43 30.30 -30.99
CA SER A 764 21.97 28.94 -31.01
C SER A 764 20.91 27.89 -30.69
N LEU A 765 20.03 28.16 -29.71
CA LEU A 765 18.91 27.29 -29.40
C LEU A 765 17.92 27.18 -30.56
N CYS A 766 17.50 28.30 -31.15
CA CYS A 766 16.61 28.29 -32.31
C CYS A 766 17.24 27.56 -33.51
N ALA A 767 18.53 27.79 -33.78
CA ALA A 767 19.26 27.16 -34.88
C ALA A 767 19.35 25.64 -34.74
N SER A 768 19.44 25.11 -33.51
CA SER A 768 19.51 23.67 -33.23
C SER A 768 18.32 22.85 -33.75
N CYS A 769 17.20 23.53 -34.01
CA CYS A 769 15.99 22.95 -34.62
C CYS A 769 15.72 23.53 -36.01
N HIS A 770 15.80 24.84 -36.19
CA HIS A 770 15.45 25.49 -37.46
C HIS A 770 16.47 25.28 -38.58
N ASN A 771 17.69 24.81 -38.30
CA ASN A 771 18.65 24.40 -39.33
C ASN A 771 18.62 22.89 -39.61
N ASP A 772 17.76 22.15 -38.91
CA ASP A 772 17.61 20.70 -39.02
C ASP A 772 16.27 20.36 -39.72
N ALA A 773 16.36 19.82 -40.93
CA ALA A 773 15.20 19.44 -41.71
C ALA A 773 14.42 18.25 -41.11
N GLY A 774 15.06 17.44 -40.26
CA GLY A 774 14.41 16.34 -39.54
C GLY A 774 13.54 16.83 -38.38
N LYS A 775 13.89 17.97 -37.76
CA LYS A 775 13.11 18.58 -36.67
C LYS A 775 12.06 19.56 -37.17
N VAL A 776 12.35 20.29 -38.24
CA VAL A 776 11.42 21.25 -38.86
C VAL A 776 11.15 20.84 -40.30
N PRO A 777 10.04 20.13 -40.61
CA PRO A 777 9.80 19.59 -41.95
C PRO A 777 9.33 20.64 -42.97
N THR A 778 8.97 21.86 -42.55
CA THR A 778 8.50 22.92 -43.46
C THR A 778 9.66 23.78 -43.99
N PRO A 779 10.03 23.71 -45.29
CA PRO A 779 11.21 24.40 -45.80
C PRO A 779 11.17 25.92 -45.62
N ALA A 780 10.00 26.55 -45.71
CA ALA A 780 9.84 27.99 -45.51
C ALA A 780 10.22 28.46 -44.10
N ARG A 781 10.29 27.56 -43.10
CA ARG A 781 10.62 27.86 -41.70
C ARG A 781 12.02 27.42 -41.28
N GLN A 782 12.80 26.87 -42.21
CA GLN A 782 14.17 26.43 -41.98
C GLN A 782 15.18 27.51 -42.38
N LYS A 783 16.39 27.47 -41.79
CA LYS A 783 17.55 28.29 -42.17
C LYS A 783 17.24 29.79 -42.19
N MET A 784 16.49 30.24 -41.19
CA MET A 784 16.21 31.67 -41.02
C MET A 784 17.46 32.34 -40.46
N VAL A 785 17.82 33.50 -41.01
CA VAL A 785 18.97 34.27 -40.54
C VAL A 785 18.53 35.39 -39.60
N SER A 786 19.44 35.86 -38.74
CA SER A 786 19.17 37.00 -37.86
C SER A 786 19.11 38.33 -38.64
N HIS A 787 18.52 39.34 -38.01
CA HIS A 787 18.48 40.71 -38.54
C HIS A 787 19.68 41.55 -38.07
N VAL A 788 19.94 42.68 -38.73
CA VAL A 788 20.95 43.66 -38.33
C VAL A 788 20.34 44.70 -37.38
N LEU A 789 21.09 45.17 -36.39
CA LEU A 789 20.61 46.18 -35.44
C LEU A 789 21.01 47.61 -35.81
N VAL A 790 22.06 47.75 -36.62
CA VAL A 790 22.59 49.04 -37.10
C VAL A 790 22.93 48.93 -38.59
N LYS A 791 22.87 50.05 -39.31
CA LYS A 791 23.20 50.10 -40.74
C LYS A 791 24.67 49.68 -40.95
N GLY A 792 24.90 48.68 -41.81
CA GLY A 792 26.24 48.14 -42.09
C GLY A 792 26.80 47.20 -41.01
N GLY A 793 26.03 46.89 -39.96
CA GLY A 793 26.43 45.96 -38.91
C GLY A 793 26.23 44.48 -39.27
N ALA A 794 26.75 43.60 -38.41
CA ALA A 794 26.57 42.16 -38.52
C ALA A 794 25.13 41.72 -38.13
N ALA A 795 24.71 40.56 -38.65
CA ALA A 795 23.40 39.96 -38.41
C ALA A 795 23.32 39.29 -37.02
N VAL A 796 23.29 40.09 -35.96
CA VAL A 796 23.38 39.62 -34.56
C VAL A 796 22.09 39.80 -33.75
N SER A 797 20.99 40.23 -34.36
CA SER A 797 19.73 40.40 -33.65
C SER A 797 19.22 39.07 -33.08
N ASP A 798 18.72 39.11 -31.84
CA ASP A 798 18.06 37.97 -31.21
C ASP A 798 16.70 37.73 -31.87
N CYS A 799 16.38 36.48 -32.25
CA CYS A 799 15.07 36.12 -32.81
C CYS A 799 13.90 36.53 -31.89
N LYS A 800 14.11 36.45 -30.57
CA LYS A 800 13.13 36.83 -29.54
C LYS A 800 12.83 38.33 -29.45
N SER A 801 13.59 39.17 -30.18
CA SER A 801 13.31 40.60 -30.29
C SER A 801 11.97 40.83 -30.99
N CYS A 802 11.64 39.96 -31.94
CA CYS A 802 10.39 40.02 -32.70
C CYS A 802 9.43 38.90 -32.32
N HIS A 803 9.92 37.73 -31.90
CA HIS A 803 9.08 36.56 -31.62
C HIS A 803 8.93 36.26 -30.13
N ASP A 804 7.74 35.85 -29.71
CA ASP A 804 7.54 35.12 -28.45
C ASP A 804 7.18 33.68 -28.78
N ILE A 805 8.18 32.81 -28.67
CA ILE A 805 8.08 31.37 -28.98
C ILE A 805 7.03 30.64 -28.14
N HIS A 806 6.59 31.23 -27.03
CA HIS A 806 5.54 30.70 -26.18
C HIS A 806 4.13 30.98 -26.73
N GLY A 807 4.02 31.68 -27.86
CA GLY A 807 2.75 31.93 -28.54
C GLY A 807 2.16 33.29 -28.22
N THR A 808 1.59 33.90 -29.25
CA THR A 808 0.95 35.22 -29.23
C THR A 808 -0.40 35.13 -29.94
N THR A 809 -1.19 36.18 -29.86
CA THR A 809 -2.39 36.36 -30.70
C THR A 809 -2.03 36.68 -32.15
N ASN A 810 -0.85 37.25 -32.37
CA ASN A 810 -0.33 37.54 -33.71
C ASN A 810 0.16 36.28 -34.44
N LEU A 811 0.10 36.33 -35.77
CA LEU A 811 0.63 35.28 -36.63
C LEU A 811 2.14 35.09 -36.44
N SER A 812 2.60 33.87 -36.71
CA SER A 812 4.03 33.52 -36.67
C SER A 812 4.72 33.87 -35.35
N MET A 813 3.97 33.84 -34.24
CA MET A 813 4.49 34.09 -32.88
C MET A 813 5.14 35.48 -32.73
N VAL A 814 4.72 36.46 -33.53
CA VAL A 814 5.22 37.84 -33.42
C VAL A 814 4.72 38.47 -32.12
N LYS A 815 5.61 39.11 -31.35
CA LYS A 815 5.26 39.73 -30.06
C LYS A 815 4.09 40.71 -30.22
N THR A 816 3.24 40.75 -29.20
CA THR A 816 2.14 41.74 -29.11
C THR A 816 2.63 43.12 -28.73
N SER A 817 3.87 43.24 -28.23
CA SER A 817 4.55 44.52 -28.05
C SER A 817 6.03 44.44 -28.38
N ILE A 818 6.52 45.44 -29.10
CA ILE A 818 7.94 45.62 -29.47
C ILE A 818 8.29 47.08 -29.18
N ASN A 819 9.36 47.31 -28.41
CA ASN A 819 9.82 48.65 -27.98
C ASN A 819 8.71 49.52 -27.37
N GLY A 820 7.82 48.92 -26.57
CA GLY A 820 6.70 49.62 -25.91
C GLY A 820 5.52 49.94 -26.83
N LYS A 821 5.60 49.61 -28.12
CA LYS A 821 4.50 49.77 -29.07
C LYS A 821 3.66 48.52 -29.14
N VAL A 822 2.35 48.66 -29.26
CA VAL A 822 1.42 47.53 -29.41
C VAL A 822 1.41 47.09 -30.88
N ILE A 823 1.70 45.81 -31.11
CA ILE A 823 1.82 45.24 -32.45
C ILE A 823 0.61 44.34 -32.72
N SER A 824 -0.09 44.63 -33.82
CA SER A 824 -1.13 43.77 -34.38
C SER A 824 -0.66 43.22 -35.72
N PHE A 825 -0.42 41.92 -35.79
CA PHE A 825 0.07 41.23 -36.99
C PHE A 825 -0.81 40.04 -37.33
N THR A 826 -1.83 40.31 -38.15
CA THR A 826 -2.89 39.36 -38.50
C THR A 826 -2.86 38.90 -39.95
N SER A 827 -1.97 39.47 -40.78
CA SER A 827 -1.86 39.15 -42.20
C SER A 827 -0.41 39.16 -42.68
N LEU A 828 0.01 38.06 -43.32
CA LEU A 828 1.30 37.94 -44.00
C LEU A 828 1.37 38.74 -45.32
N SER A 829 0.26 39.34 -45.78
CA SER A 829 0.22 40.17 -46.99
C SER A 829 0.12 41.66 -46.71
N SER A 830 -0.18 42.11 -45.50
CA SER A 830 -0.36 43.56 -45.25
C SER A 830 -0.09 44.02 -43.81
N GLY A 831 0.18 43.10 -42.87
CA GLY A 831 0.31 43.45 -41.45
C GLY A 831 1.63 44.10 -41.02
N PHE A 832 2.58 44.33 -41.93
CA PHE A 832 3.95 44.71 -41.57
C PHE A 832 4.13 46.17 -41.15
N VAL A 833 3.27 47.06 -41.65
CA VAL A 833 3.33 48.50 -41.41
C VAL A 833 1.94 49.04 -41.13
N LYS A 834 1.87 50.13 -40.36
CA LYS A 834 0.64 50.88 -40.11
C LYS A 834 0.65 52.12 -40.98
N THR A 835 -0.40 52.27 -41.79
CA THR A 835 -0.55 53.37 -42.75
C THR A 835 -1.30 54.58 -42.18
N VAL A 836 -1.66 54.53 -40.91
CA VAL A 836 -2.35 55.60 -40.18
C VAL A 836 -1.56 55.99 -38.91
N PRO A 837 -1.66 57.25 -38.43
CA PRO A 837 -1.01 57.66 -37.19
C PRO A 837 -1.35 56.73 -36.01
N PRO A 838 -0.41 56.50 -35.08
CA PRO A 838 0.93 57.10 -34.97
C PRO A 838 2.03 56.37 -35.77
N PHE A 839 1.69 55.59 -36.80
CA PHE A 839 2.66 54.94 -37.71
C PHE A 839 3.68 54.06 -36.97
N ASP A 840 3.15 53.14 -36.18
CA ASP A 840 3.88 52.30 -35.22
C ASP A 840 3.69 50.80 -35.46
N GLY A 841 3.46 50.39 -36.71
CA GLY A 841 3.34 48.99 -37.11
C GLY A 841 4.62 48.17 -36.90
N LEU A 842 4.59 46.88 -37.22
CA LEU A 842 5.65 45.91 -36.90
C LEU A 842 7.07 46.39 -37.27
N CYS A 843 7.27 46.88 -38.50
CA CYS A 843 8.59 47.37 -38.94
C CYS A 843 8.92 48.75 -38.34
N GLN A 844 7.91 49.63 -38.27
CA GLN A 844 8.01 50.98 -37.70
C GLN A 844 8.23 50.97 -36.17
N ALA A 845 8.08 49.82 -35.52
CA ALA A 845 8.35 49.66 -34.10
C ALA A 845 9.85 49.81 -33.76
N CYS A 846 10.72 49.49 -34.73
CA CYS A 846 12.17 49.55 -34.57
C CYS A 846 12.82 50.56 -35.50
N HIS A 847 12.35 50.70 -36.75
CA HIS A 847 13.07 51.47 -37.75
C HIS A 847 12.84 52.99 -37.60
N THR A 848 13.90 53.71 -37.21
CA THR A 848 13.92 55.18 -37.09
C THR A 848 14.70 55.88 -38.22
N ALA A 849 15.54 55.14 -38.96
CA ALA A 849 16.48 55.68 -39.94
C ALA A 849 16.37 55.05 -41.35
N THR A 850 15.39 54.19 -41.61
CA THR A 850 15.17 53.54 -42.92
C THR A 850 14.62 54.52 -43.94
N ASN A 851 14.91 54.39 -45.23
CA ASN A 851 14.38 55.34 -46.22
C ASN A 851 12.84 55.37 -46.26
N HIS A 852 12.19 54.23 -46.03
CA HIS A 852 10.73 54.08 -46.03
C HIS A 852 10.22 53.54 -44.69
N TYR A 853 8.96 53.84 -44.36
CA TYR A 853 8.26 53.34 -43.18
C TYR A 853 9.01 53.54 -41.85
N ARG A 854 9.51 54.76 -41.64
CA ARG A 854 10.11 55.16 -40.35
C ARG A 854 9.02 55.29 -39.28
N ALA A 855 9.41 55.04 -38.04
CA ALA A 855 8.60 55.31 -36.86
C ALA A 855 8.04 56.74 -36.88
N GLY A 856 6.71 56.88 -36.78
CA GLY A 856 6.05 58.18 -36.70
C GLY A 856 5.94 58.95 -38.03
N GLN A 857 6.42 58.40 -39.13
CA GLN A 857 6.33 59.02 -40.46
C GLN A 857 5.19 58.42 -41.27
N ALA A 858 4.47 59.30 -41.99
CA ALA A 858 3.40 58.89 -42.88
C ALA A 858 3.96 58.08 -44.08
N PRO A 859 3.14 57.22 -44.71
CA PRO A 859 3.54 56.51 -45.92
C PRO A 859 3.99 57.47 -47.02
N ASP A 860 5.10 57.14 -47.68
CA ASP A 860 5.81 57.98 -48.66
C ASP A 860 5.68 57.44 -50.10
N GLY A 861 4.69 56.59 -50.35
CA GLY A 861 4.41 55.97 -51.66
C GLY A 861 5.06 54.60 -51.87
N HIS A 862 5.82 54.07 -50.91
CA HIS A 862 6.32 52.69 -50.94
C HIS A 862 5.18 51.65 -50.75
N PRO A 863 5.23 50.42 -51.32
CA PRO A 863 4.14 49.45 -51.17
C PRO A 863 3.83 49.07 -49.72
N THR A 864 2.54 49.00 -49.37
CA THR A 864 2.06 48.78 -47.98
C THR A 864 1.81 47.30 -47.66
N GLY A 865 1.96 46.41 -48.66
CA GLY A 865 1.68 44.98 -48.53
C GLY A 865 2.67 44.11 -49.30
N PHE A 866 2.59 42.80 -49.07
CA PHE A 866 3.42 41.73 -49.64
C PHE A 866 4.92 41.93 -49.41
N CYS A 867 5.28 42.58 -48.29
CA CYS A 867 6.64 43.01 -47.98
C CYS A 867 7.67 41.88 -48.08
N LEU A 868 7.34 40.64 -47.67
CA LEU A 868 8.26 39.50 -47.70
C LEU A 868 8.63 39.00 -49.11
N SER A 869 7.92 39.42 -50.15
CA SER A 869 8.28 39.13 -51.53
C SER A 869 9.53 39.91 -51.99
N CYS A 870 9.73 41.09 -51.40
CA CYS A 870 10.90 41.95 -51.67
C CYS A 870 11.91 41.90 -50.49
N HIS A 871 11.45 41.68 -49.26
CA HIS A 871 12.24 41.65 -48.02
C HIS A 871 12.17 40.27 -47.33
N ASN A 872 12.92 39.29 -47.81
CA ASN A 872 12.81 37.91 -47.35
C ASN A 872 13.66 37.61 -46.08
N HIS A 873 13.33 36.54 -45.34
CA HIS A 873 14.03 36.14 -44.10
C HIS A 873 15.32 35.32 -44.31
N LYS A 874 15.76 35.11 -45.56
CA LYS A 874 16.78 34.11 -45.94
C LYS A 874 17.92 34.66 -46.82
N ALA A 875 18.09 35.98 -46.87
CA ALA A 875 19.20 36.63 -47.56
C ALA A 875 20.48 36.61 -46.70
N ALA A 876 21.46 37.47 -46.98
CA ALA A 876 22.67 37.57 -46.14
C ALA A 876 22.34 38.01 -44.70
N PHE A 877 21.26 38.78 -44.54
CA PHE A 877 20.58 39.02 -43.27
C PHE A 877 19.07 39.11 -43.49
N ALA A 878 18.27 38.88 -42.45
CA ALA A 878 16.81 38.90 -42.58
C ALA A 878 16.30 40.25 -43.08
N PHE A 879 15.29 40.22 -43.95
CA PHE A 879 14.61 41.38 -44.56
C PHE A 879 15.50 42.25 -45.46
N GLN A 880 16.67 41.78 -45.84
CA GLN A 880 17.45 42.43 -46.89
C GLN A 880 16.62 42.44 -48.20
N PRO A 881 16.52 43.59 -48.89
CA PRO A 881 15.84 43.66 -50.18
C PRO A 881 16.49 42.69 -51.19
N SER A 882 15.68 41.90 -51.90
CA SER A 882 16.16 40.95 -52.90
C SER A 882 15.50 41.17 -54.25
N GLY A 883 16.29 41.35 -55.31
CA GLY A 883 15.86 41.23 -56.71
C GLY A 883 15.80 42.53 -57.53
N ALA A 884 15.61 42.38 -58.84
CA ALA A 884 15.33 43.47 -59.78
C ALA A 884 13.86 43.94 -59.67
N CYS A 885 13.54 45.11 -60.22
CA CYS A 885 12.25 45.82 -60.06
C CYS A 885 11.01 44.94 -60.30
N ASP A 886 11.06 44.05 -61.29
CA ASP A 886 9.96 43.17 -61.71
C ASP A 886 9.56 42.14 -60.63
N THR A 887 10.43 41.93 -59.64
CA THR A 887 10.17 41.04 -58.50
C THR A 887 9.02 41.59 -57.64
N CYS A 888 8.87 42.91 -57.59
CA CYS A 888 7.88 43.59 -56.75
C CYS A 888 6.67 44.10 -57.56
N HIS A 889 6.89 44.57 -58.80
CA HIS A 889 5.83 45.16 -59.63
C HIS A 889 5.09 44.14 -60.52
N GLY A 890 5.57 42.91 -60.62
CA GLY A 890 4.94 41.84 -61.39
C GLY A 890 5.23 41.90 -62.89
N TYR A 891 5.10 40.76 -63.56
CA TYR A 891 5.39 40.63 -64.99
C TYR A 891 4.45 39.62 -65.67
N PRO A 892 3.73 40.01 -66.73
CA PRO A 892 3.55 41.39 -67.20
C PRO A 892 2.69 42.22 -66.21
N PRO A 893 2.69 43.56 -66.31
CA PRO A 893 1.74 44.38 -65.57
C PRO A 893 0.29 44.02 -65.87
N ALA A 894 -0.57 44.03 -64.86
CA ALA A 894 -1.96 43.60 -64.96
C ALA A 894 -2.94 44.70 -64.53
N SER A 895 -4.22 44.54 -64.87
CA SER A 895 -5.26 45.44 -64.36
C SER A 895 -5.44 45.28 -62.85
N VAL A 896 -5.84 46.37 -62.18
CA VAL A 896 -6.19 46.37 -60.75
C VAL A 896 -7.19 45.26 -60.42
N GLY A 897 -6.89 44.50 -59.37
CA GLY A 897 -7.70 43.36 -58.92
C GLY A 897 -7.45 42.05 -59.67
N PHE A 898 -6.61 42.03 -60.70
CA PHE A 898 -6.23 40.78 -61.35
C PHE A 898 -5.29 39.96 -60.46
N VAL A 899 -5.61 38.68 -60.29
CA VAL A 899 -4.80 37.72 -59.54
C VAL A 899 -4.35 36.62 -60.49
N GLY A 900 -3.05 36.61 -60.77
CA GLY A 900 -2.42 35.55 -61.55
C GLY A 900 -2.58 34.19 -60.87
N THR A 901 -2.89 33.16 -61.67
CA THR A 901 -2.99 31.77 -61.20
C THR A 901 -1.94 30.91 -61.86
N HIS A 902 -1.63 29.75 -61.28
CA HIS A 902 -0.59 28.87 -61.79
C HIS A 902 -0.90 28.46 -63.25
N GLY A 903 0.00 28.76 -64.18
CA GLY A 903 -0.18 28.54 -65.62
C GLY A 903 -0.98 29.63 -66.37
N ASN A 904 -1.39 30.69 -65.66
CA ASN A 904 -2.16 31.80 -66.21
C ASN A 904 -1.73 33.15 -65.58
N TYR A 905 -0.70 33.75 -66.17
CA TYR A 905 -0.05 35.00 -65.76
C TYR A 905 0.32 35.01 -64.29
N SER A 906 0.94 33.92 -63.84
CA SER A 906 1.19 33.65 -62.42
C SER A 906 2.02 34.72 -61.71
N SER A 907 2.85 35.45 -62.44
CA SER A 907 3.70 36.54 -61.93
C SER A 907 3.14 37.94 -62.19
N ALA A 908 2.01 38.06 -62.89
CA ALA A 908 1.43 39.34 -63.21
C ALA A 908 0.82 39.98 -61.96
N ARG A 909 1.07 41.28 -61.77
CA ARG A 909 0.52 42.06 -60.66
C ARG A 909 -0.02 43.38 -61.17
N ALA A 910 -0.98 43.92 -60.45
CA ALA A 910 -1.51 45.25 -60.73
C ALA A 910 -0.44 46.29 -60.40
N GLU A 911 -0.17 47.18 -61.35
CA GLU A 911 0.63 48.38 -61.08
C GLU A 911 -0.32 49.48 -60.58
N ASP A 912 0.12 50.25 -59.57
CA ASP A 912 -0.71 51.20 -58.80
C ASP A 912 -1.16 52.45 -59.59
N TYR A 913 -1.15 52.41 -60.94
CA TYR A 913 -1.68 53.48 -61.78
C TYR A 913 -3.00 53.07 -62.49
N PRO A 914 -4.01 53.96 -62.56
CA PRO A 914 -5.31 53.59 -63.10
C PRO A 914 -5.25 53.32 -64.62
N GLY A 915 -5.48 52.07 -65.03
CA GLY A 915 -5.97 51.75 -66.38
C GLY A 915 -5.03 51.02 -67.35
N GLY A 916 -3.77 50.73 -67.01
CA GLY A 916 -2.85 50.03 -67.93
C GLY A 916 -2.50 48.62 -67.48
N GLY A 917 -3.08 47.59 -68.11
CA GLY A 917 -2.64 46.21 -67.86
C GLY A 917 -3.64 45.12 -68.27
N GLY A 918 -4.92 45.47 -68.49
CA GLY A 918 -5.93 44.49 -68.91
C GLY A 918 -5.61 43.81 -70.25
N ALA A 919 -4.93 44.51 -71.16
CA ALA A 919 -4.54 43.97 -72.46
C ALA A 919 -3.44 42.89 -72.36
N HIS A 920 -2.54 42.98 -71.37
CA HIS A 920 -1.48 41.98 -71.15
C HIS A 920 -2.04 40.63 -70.70
N LEU A 921 -3.27 40.61 -70.18
CA LEU A 921 -3.91 39.40 -69.67
C LEU A 921 -4.62 38.58 -70.76
N PHE A 922 -4.47 38.97 -72.03
CA PHE A 922 -4.94 38.22 -73.17
C PHE A 922 -3.84 37.32 -73.76
N PRO A 923 -4.05 36.00 -73.92
CA PRO A 923 -2.98 35.03 -74.23
C PRO A 923 -2.26 35.25 -75.55
N ARG A 924 -2.92 35.99 -76.45
CA ARG A 924 -2.41 36.37 -77.75
C ARG A 924 -1.59 37.66 -77.73
N HIS A 925 -1.62 38.42 -76.62
CA HIS A 925 -0.82 39.64 -76.42
C HIS A 925 0.38 39.38 -75.52
N VAL A 926 0.19 38.71 -74.40
CA VAL A 926 1.31 38.15 -73.63
C VAL A 926 0.95 36.70 -73.36
N LYS A 927 1.91 35.78 -73.51
CA LYS A 927 1.62 34.37 -73.26
C LYS A 927 1.28 34.18 -71.78
N LYS A 928 0.29 33.34 -71.50
CA LYS A 928 -0.13 32.98 -70.12
C LYS A 928 1.00 32.48 -69.23
N THR A 929 2.05 31.94 -69.82
CA THR A 929 3.22 31.41 -69.10
C THR A 929 4.38 32.40 -69.03
N ALA A 930 4.18 33.66 -69.41
CA ALA A 930 5.22 34.68 -69.41
C ALA A 930 5.84 34.81 -68.02
N ARG A 931 7.17 34.85 -67.97
CA ARG A 931 7.94 34.90 -66.72
C ARG A 931 8.84 36.14 -66.69
N PRO A 932 9.10 36.72 -65.51
CA PRO A 932 9.98 37.89 -65.38
C PRO A 932 11.37 37.67 -65.99
N SER A 933 11.88 36.43 -65.94
CA SER A 933 13.17 36.05 -66.54
C SER A 933 13.24 36.23 -68.06
N GLU A 934 12.11 36.41 -68.74
CA GLU A 934 12.03 36.59 -70.19
C GLU A 934 12.17 38.07 -70.62
N GLY A 935 12.31 38.99 -69.66
CA GLY A 935 12.64 40.40 -69.90
C GLY A 935 11.66 41.12 -70.83
N TRP A 936 12.10 42.06 -71.67
CA TRP A 936 11.17 42.85 -72.52
C TRP A 936 10.63 42.10 -73.75
N ALA A 937 11.05 40.84 -73.99
CA ALA A 937 10.77 40.12 -75.23
C ALA A 937 9.26 39.93 -75.51
N ASN A 938 8.45 39.66 -74.47
CA ASN A 938 7.00 39.50 -74.63
C ASN A 938 6.26 40.83 -74.86
N CYS A 939 6.89 41.97 -74.51
CA CYS A 939 6.28 43.30 -74.55
C CYS A 939 6.62 44.06 -75.85
N ALA A 940 7.75 43.73 -76.48
CA ALA A 940 8.30 44.42 -77.65
C ALA A 940 7.34 44.50 -78.85
N GLN A 941 6.44 43.53 -79.03
CA GLN A 941 5.49 43.47 -80.16
C GLN A 941 4.43 44.59 -80.19
N CYS A 942 4.17 45.25 -79.06
CA CYS A 942 3.22 46.36 -78.98
C CYS A 942 3.86 47.67 -78.46
N HIS A 943 5.06 47.59 -77.88
CA HIS A 943 5.80 48.71 -77.29
C HIS A 943 7.13 49.02 -78.00
N SER A 944 7.24 48.74 -79.31
CA SER A 944 8.50 48.80 -80.05
C SER A 944 8.93 50.18 -80.56
N HIS A 945 8.02 51.14 -80.75
CA HIS A 945 8.31 52.40 -81.46
C HIS A 945 7.80 53.68 -80.78
N GLY A 946 7.32 53.60 -79.53
CA GLY A 946 6.85 54.75 -78.75
C GLY A 946 7.87 55.27 -77.73
N SER A 947 7.51 56.32 -76.99
CA SER A 947 8.33 56.97 -75.95
C SER A 947 8.80 56.05 -74.80
N LEU A 948 8.41 54.79 -74.81
CA LEU A 948 8.78 53.74 -73.87
C LEU A 948 9.37 52.53 -74.61
N SER A 949 10.50 52.75 -75.29
CA SER A 949 11.39 51.65 -75.69
C SER A 949 12.09 51.09 -74.45
N PRO A 950 12.75 49.93 -74.50
CA PRO A 950 13.49 49.38 -73.34
C PRO A 950 14.47 50.38 -72.70
N ALA A 951 14.98 51.32 -73.50
CA ALA A 951 15.91 52.34 -73.04
C ALA A 951 15.25 53.51 -72.29
N THR A 952 13.94 53.73 -72.45
CA THR A 952 13.21 54.86 -71.85
C THR A 952 12.14 54.44 -70.85
N HIS A 953 11.97 53.13 -70.63
CA HIS A 953 11.13 52.57 -69.55
C HIS A 953 11.90 52.59 -68.22
N THR A 954 12.20 53.80 -67.72
CA THR A 954 12.88 54.02 -66.44
C THR A 954 11.87 54.45 -65.36
N MET A 955 11.69 53.61 -64.35
CA MET A 955 10.84 53.89 -63.19
C MET A 955 11.61 54.77 -62.18
N VAL A 956 11.41 56.08 -62.24
CA VAL A 956 11.85 57.02 -61.19
C VAL A 956 10.71 57.17 -60.19
N LEU A 957 10.95 56.86 -58.92
CA LEU A 957 9.94 57.00 -57.86
C LEU A 957 9.93 58.42 -57.28
N PRO A 958 8.74 59.02 -57.02
CA PRO A 958 7.42 58.44 -57.23
C PRO A 958 7.03 58.37 -58.71
N VAL A 959 6.48 57.23 -59.12
CA VAL A 959 6.18 56.91 -60.53
C VAL A 959 5.00 57.76 -60.99
N THR A 960 5.20 58.57 -62.03
CA THR A 960 4.13 59.29 -62.73
C THR A 960 3.58 58.42 -63.87
N PRO A 961 2.25 58.41 -64.14
CA PRO A 961 1.68 57.62 -65.23
C PRO A 961 2.34 58.01 -66.57
N SER A 962 3.00 57.06 -67.22
CA SER A 962 3.72 57.30 -68.46
C SER A 962 2.81 57.10 -69.69
N ARG A 963 3.02 57.93 -70.72
CA ARG A 963 2.24 57.91 -71.97
C ARG A 963 2.58 56.65 -72.76
N ILE A 964 1.59 55.78 -72.99
CA ILE A 964 1.77 54.56 -73.79
C ILE A 964 1.28 54.81 -75.22
N THR A 965 2.21 54.75 -76.18
CA THR A 965 1.89 54.80 -77.62
C THR A 965 1.94 53.39 -78.19
N ILE A 966 0.86 52.96 -78.87
CA ILE A 966 0.80 51.66 -79.56
C ILE A 966 0.93 51.92 -81.06
N ASP A 967 1.96 51.37 -81.69
CA ASP A 967 2.17 51.46 -83.14
C ASP A 967 1.93 50.09 -83.81
N VAL A 968 1.01 50.04 -84.78
CA VAL A 968 0.66 48.81 -85.49
C VAL A 968 1.33 48.85 -86.86
N ALA A 969 2.24 47.92 -87.14
CA ALA A 969 2.97 47.87 -88.40
C ALA A 969 2.03 47.84 -89.62
N ASP A 970 2.37 48.59 -90.68
CA ASP A 970 1.50 48.88 -91.83
C ASP A 970 0.97 47.64 -92.54
N ARG A 971 1.76 46.56 -92.60
CA ARG A 971 1.36 45.27 -93.20
C ARG A 971 0.15 44.61 -92.52
N TYR A 972 -0.21 45.05 -91.32
CA TYR A 972 -1.36 44.58 -90.57
C TYR A 972 -2.55 45.55 -90.57
N LYS A 973 -2.45 46.70 -91.26
CA LYS A 973 -3.54 47.64 -91.51
C LYS A 973 -4.40 47.14 -92.69
N PHE A 974 -5.71 47.37 -92.64
CA PHE A 974 -6.62 46.98 -93.74
C PHE A 974 -6.41 47.86 -94.98
N ASN A 975 -6.08 49.14 -94.76
CA ASN A 975 -5.49 50.04 -95.74
C ASN A 975 -4.22 50.66 -95.14
N PRO A 976 -3.02 50.34 -95.66
CA PRO A 976 -1.76 50.84 -95.10
C PRO A 976 -1.54 52.35 -95.32
N LEU A 977 -2.32 52.98 -96.20
CA LEU A 977 -2.22 54.41 -96.51
C LEU A 977 -3.14 55.29 -95.66
N LEU A 978 -4.07 54.71 -94.91
CA LEU A 978 -5.00 55.45 -94.03
C LEU A 978 -4.42 55.55 -92.62
N GLN A 979 -4.13 56.78 -92.18
CA GLN A 979 -3.72 57.02 -90.80
C GLN A 979 -4.89 56.77 -89.82
N LEU A 980 -4.63 55.99 -88.77
CA LEU A 980 -5.63 55.67 -87.75
C LEU A 980 -5.91 56.91 -86.90
N GLY A 981 -7.16 57.41 -86.95
CA GLY A 981 -7.60 58.63 -86.29
C GLY A 981 -8.49 58.41 -85.04
N PRO A 982 -8.90 59.51 -84.35
CA PRO A 982 -9.56 59.48 -83.03
C PRO A 982 -10.84 58.64 -82.96
N GLY A 983 -11.56 58.49 -84.07
CA GLY A 983 -12.83 57.76 -84.12
C GLY A 983 -12.74 56.24 -83.89
N TRP A 984 -11.54 55.67 -83.80
CA TRP A 984 -11.34 54.23 -83.63
C TRP A 984 -11.00 53.81 -82.18
N TYR A 985 -11.03 54.77 -81.25
CA TYR A 985 -10.75 54.60 -79.82
C TYR A 985 -11.88 55.17 -78.96
N SER A 986 -12.28 54.49 -77.88
CA SER A 986 -13.53 54.78 -77.14
C SER A 986 -13.38 55.24 -75.68
N GLY A 987 -12.16 55.52 -75.19
CA GLY A 987 -11.89 56.00 -73.81
C GLY A 987 -11.67 57.52 -73.71
N ILE A 988 -11.77 58.09 -72.50
CA ILE A 988 -11.36 59.48 -72.23
C ILE A 988 -9.85 59.55 -72.47
N LEU A 989 -9.45 60.33 -73.47
CA LEU A 989 -8.06 60.62 -73.77
C LEU A 989 -7.50 61.43 -72.61
N LEU A 990 -6.50 60.90 -71.92
CA LEU A 990 -5.69 61.68 -71.00
C LEU A 990 -4.76 62.55 -71.87
N ASP A 991 -5.32 63.67 -72.33
CA ASP A 991 -4.73 64.80 -73.05
C ASP A 991 -4.39 64.61 -74.55
N GLY A 992 -5.44 64.69 -75.39
CA GLY A 992 -5.46 65.41 -76.69
C GLY A 992 -4.60 64.95 -77.88
N GLY A 993 -3.69 63.97 -77.73
CA GLY A 993 -2.83 63.49 -78.82
C GLY A 993 -3.40 62.30 -79.61
N ALA A 994 -2.99 62.16 -80.87
CA ALA A 994 -3.25 60.94 -81.64
C ALA A 994 -2.61 59.74 -80.92
N ASN A 995 -3.45 58.88 -80.33
CA ASN A 995 -3.11 57.60 -79.68
C ASN A 995 -2.88 57.60 -78.15
N ALA A 996 -3.50 58.49 -77.37
CA ALA A 996 -3.41 58.49 -75.90
C ALA A 996 -4.64 57.88 -75.16
N THR A 997 -4.66 56.55 -75.06
CA THR A 997 -5.48 55.66 -74.19
C THR A 997 -7.01 55.49 -74.43
N GLY A 998 -7.44 54.23 -74.34
CA GLY A 998 -8.81 53.72 -74.51
C GLY A 998 -8.84 52.58 -75.54
N SER A 999 -9.41 51.41 -75.20
CA SER A 999 -9.49 50.16 -75.99
C SER A 999 -9.44 50.28 -77.54
N CYS A 1000 -8.55 49.51 -78.18
CA CYS A 1000 -8.36 49.49 -79.64
C CYS A 1000 -9.45 48.71 -80.38
N THR A 1001 -9.95 49.22 -81.50
CA THR A 1001 -10.95 48.53 -82.34
C THR A 1001 -10.44 48.26 -83.77
N ASN A 1002 -9.28 47.60 -83.92
CA ASN A 1002 -8.82 47.15 -85.24
C ASN A 1002 -9.41 45.78 -85.62
N VAL A 1003 -10.02 45.75 -86.80
CA VAL A 1003 -10.79 44.64 -87.37
C VAL A 1003 -9.96 43.36 -87.62
N LYS A 1004 -8.62 43.41 -87.76
CA LYS A 1004 -7.82 42.17 -87.94
C LYS A 1004 -7.64 41.34 -86.65
N CYS A 1005 -7.53 41.99 -85.49
CA CYS A 1005 -7.27 41.27 -84.23
C CYS A 1005 -8.54 41.06 -83.39
N HIS A 1006 -9.54 41.94 -83.53
CA HIS A 1006 -10.72 41.91 -82.65
C HIS A 1006 -12.09 41.86 -83.35
N PHE A 1007 -12.20 42.01 -84.69
CA PHE A 1007 -13.42 41.86 -85.53
C PHE A 1007 -14.71 42.60 -85.11
N LYS A 1008 -14.76 43.17 -83.91
CA LYS A 1008 -15.80 43.97 -83.28
C LYS A 1008 -15.11 44.95 -82.33
N PRO A 1009 -15.79 46.04 -81.94
CA PRO A 1009 -15.27 46.95 -80.92
C PRO A 1009 -14.86 46.18 -79.67
N SER A 1010 -13.58 46.20 -79.34
CA SER A 1010 -13.06 45.62 -78.10
C SER A 1010 -13.75 46.29 -76.92
N LYS A 1011 -14.15 45.48 -75.93
CA LYS A 1011 -14.66 46.03 -74.66
C LYS A 1011 -13.62 46.96 -74.05
N LYS A 1012 -14.06 48.04 -73.39
CA LYS A 1012 -13.16 48.96 -72.68
C LYS A 1012 -12.22 48.19 -71.75
N TRP A 1013 -10.93 48.44 -71.89
CA TRP A 1013 -9.88 47.77 -71.11
C TRP A 1013 -9.66 48.39 -69.72
N SER A 1014 -10.33 49.52 -69.45
CA SER A 1014 -10.42 50.16 -68.14
C SER A 1014 -11.89 50.34 -67.75
N THR A 1015 -12.20 50.07 -66.48
CA THR A 1015 -13.54 50.21 -65.88
C THR A 1015 -13.73 51.53 -65.13
N VAL A 1016 -12.70 52.38 -65.04
CA VAL A 1016 -12.80 53.69 -64.40
C VAL A 1016 -13.43 54.67 -65.41
N LYS A 1017 -14.47 55.39 -64.97
CA LYS A 1017 -15.20 56.39 -65.77
C LYS A 1017 -14.31 57.58 -66.10
#